data_AF-A0A9X4BM46-F1
#
_entry.id   AF-A0A9X4BM46-F1
#
_cell.length_a   1.000
_cell.length_b   1.000
_cell.length_c   1.000
_cell.angle_alpha   90.00
_cell.angle_beta   90.00
_cell.angle_gamma   90.00
#
_symmetry.space_group_name_H-M   'P 1'
#
loop_
_entity.id
_entity.type
_entity.pdbx_description
1 polymer ?
#
loop_
_entity_poly.entity_id
_entity_poly.type
_entity_poly.pdbx_seq_one_letter_code
_entity_poly.pdbx_strand_id
1 'polypeptide(L)'
;MAILAAAAPTASAQFVQVPGVGWEGQGADVVVLQLDGNPRPDMILMAYDNPNGANAFRYRVGLNLDNAGNTANWSANYVEVPGVGWEGQGAGAAVADFDGNGRPDLVLMAYDNPGGANGFRYKIGWNLDAQGVAANWTSHAQVAGVGWEGQGAAVVVGQIDADPRPDMIFIAYDNPGGANAFRYRVGLNVDTSGNATWAANFVDVPGVGWEGQGLGAALANLDGNARPDLVLMAYDNPANANSFRYRVGSNLDANGVAQAWAPGFQTLPGMGWEGQGAGLAISCLDADARADWVVMAYDNPSGANSFRYRVLPNRSQAPCPPPIGSVVAGAPQRKSITQLSAQELASLRRGYKQMIEWNNAPRDSANFRRSLKYWANMHAYFGSGCAPTSGISQPGMSGITAQSPANPNETATWCKCQHGTVQFLTWHRMYLYYFEQVLQAASGDPNLRLPFYDYETNGQLPASYRDGTPATNPLRIDNRLTSLNAGTSSLSPAVTSTTAAMNNTAYNGFNSSLESTPHGSVHCAIAVQSCPTGYMGAVPAAGNDPIFYSHHANIDRLYECWLAVSPNTRLPTNSGQLGTSYTFIDGAGNPVTRTVASMLTTAQLGYSYASGGGCPAGRQAVSAVAGAEPQVKKFQVVPNETKLQRGVTAVPLRIAPEARSAIAPTAEDADKPIKRALVVIEGLEVDESPHVMYEVYLKRSDGERSLVGVISFFGFGDHHEGHEAVASGRRVELDATEALRALGGTADAELVFEPTTGVTDSTVEKAAANISERANVRFRSVTIEVEK
;
A
#
# COMPACT_ATOMS: atom_id res chain seq x y z
N MET A 1 14.06 -23.47 3.77
CA MET A 1 14.07 -24.72 2.97
C MET A 1 13.12 -25.82 3.48
N ALA A 2 12.34 -25.64 4.55
CA ALA A 2 11.39 -26.65 5.07
C ALA A 2 9.90 -26.29 4.89
N ILE A 3 9.56 -25.26 4.08
CA ILE A 3 8.18 -24.72 3.98
C ILE A 3 7.45 -25.19 2.70
N LEU A 4 8.14 -25.71 1.69
CA LEU A 4 7.53 -26.09 0.39
C LEU A 4 7.17 -27.57 0.23
N ALA A 5 7.22 -28.36 1.31
CA ALA A 5 6.53 -29.65 1.38
C ALA A 5 5.10 -29.41 1.88
N ALA A 6 4.31 -28.65 1.11
CA ALA A 6 2.91 -28.39 1.44
C ALA A 6 2.19 -29.73 1.60
N ALA A 7 1.58 -29.94 2.76
CA ALA A 7 0.69 -31.08 2.99
C ALA A 7 -0.35 -31.08 1.86
N ALA A 8 -0.37 -32.16 1.08
CA ALA A 8 -1.35 -32.33 0.02
C ALA A 8 -2.76 -32.11 0.58
N PRO A 9 -3.60 -31.27 -0.06
CA PRO A 9 -4.97 -31.07 0.40
C PRO A 9 -5.69 -32.42 0.43
N THR A 10 -6.32 -32.77 1.54
CA THR A 10 -7.13 -33.98 1.67
C THR A 10 -8.36 -33.83 0.78
N ALA A 11 -8.36 -34.49 -0.38
CA ALA A 11 -9.40 -34.36 -1.38
C ALA A 11 -10.76 -34.91 -0.91
N SER A 12 -11.81 -34.09 -1.04
CA SER A 12 -13.18 -34.58 -1.24
C SER A 12 -13.32 -35.13 -2.67
N ALA A 13 -14.09 -36.19 -2.87
CA ALA A 13 -14.31 -36.80 -4.18
C ALA A 13 -15.21 -35.95 -5.12
N GLN A 14 -15.79 -34.85 -4.65
CA GLN A 14 -16.73 -34.03 -5.41
C GLN A 14 -16.01 -32.95 -6.25
N PHE A 15 -16.46 -32.77 -7.49
CA PHE A 15 -16.03 -31.72 -8.42
C PHE A 15 -17.25 -31.03 -9.01
N VAL A 16 -17.10 -29.78 -9.46
CA VAL A 16 -18.14 -29.05 -10.18
C VAL A 16 -17.99 -29.36 -11.67
N GLN A 17 -19.09 -29.75 -12.31
CA GLN A 17 -19.16 -30.01 -13.74
C GLN A 17 -19.95 -28.90 -14.44
N VAL A 18 -19.34 -28.29 -15.45
CA VAL A 18 -19.94 -27.24 -16.28
C VAL A 18 -19.97 -27.72 -17.73
N PRO A 19 -21.08 -27.52 -18.46
CA PRO A 19 -21.12 -27.82 -19.89
C PRO A 19 -19.97 -27.12 -20.64
N GLY A 20 -19.30 -27.85 -21.52
CA GLY A 20 -18.23 -27.30 -22.34
C GLY A 20 -18.73 -26.27 -23.36
N VAL A 21 -17.80 -25.87 -24.21
CA VAL A 21 -18.01 -24.85 -25.26
C VAL A 21 -17.66 -25.38 -26.66
N GLY A 22 -17.50 -26.68 -26.81
CA GLY A 22 -17.00 -27.29 -28.04
C GLY A 22 -17.11 -28.82 -28.02
N TRP A 23 -16.65 -29.43 -29.10
CA TRP A 23 -16.68 -30.89 -29.30
C TRP A 23 -15.26 -31.49 -29.37
N GLU A 24 -14.25 -30.71 -29.75
CA GLU A 24 -12.86 -31.16 -29.82
C GLU A 24 -11.94 -30.07 -29.28
N GLY A 25 -11.41 -30.26 -28.08
CA GLY A 25 -10.49 -29.32 -27.43
C GLY A 25 -9.03 -29.60 -27.78
N GLN A 26 -8.26 -28.54 -28.03
CA GLN A 26 -6.81 -28.55 -28.22
C GLN A 26 -6.10 -27.73 -27.11
N GLY A 27 -6.73 -27.62 -25.95
CA GLY A 27 -6.29 -26.82 -24.82
C GLY A 27 -7.46 -26.20 -24.08
N ALA A 28 -7.30 -26.00 -22.78
CA ALA A 28 -8.29 -25.38 -21.94
C ALA A 28 -7.60 -24.79 -20.71
N ASP A 29 -8.19 -23.73 -20.14
CA ASP A 29 -7.65 -23.07 -18.97
C ASP A 29 -8.75 -22.48 -18.08
N VAL A 30 -8.39 -22.14 -16.84
CA VAL A 30 -9.26 -21.48 -15.88
C VAL A 30 -8.61 -20.20 -15.36
N VAL A 31 -9.38 -19.13 -15.31
CA VAL A 31 -8.97 -17.85 -14.73
C VAL A 31 -9.94 -17.45 -13.64
N VAL A 32 -9.42 -16.92 -12.53
CA VAL A 32 -10.22 -16.31 -11.45
C VAL A 32 -9.87 -14.83 -11.38
N LEU A 33 -10.86 -13.96 -11.38
CA LEU A 33 -10.70 -12.51 -11.54
C LEU A 33 -11.83 -11.72 -10.90
N GLN A 34 -11.86 -10.40 -11.10
CA GLN A 34 -12.97 -9.53 -10.71
C GLN A 34 -13.53 -8.81 -11.94
N LEU A 35 -14.82 -8.97 -12.27
CA LEU A 35 -15.49 -8.34 -13.41
C LEU A 35 -16.51 -7.26 -13.02
N ASP A 36 -17.20 -7.40 -11.89
CA ASP A 36 -18.42 -6.61 -11.60
C ASP A 36 -18.41 -5.86 -10.26
N GLY A 37 -17.31 -5.93 -9.52
CA GLY A 37 -17.12 -5.22 -8.25
C GLY A 37 -17.79 -5.88 -7.04
N ASN A 38 -18.37 -7.08 -7.20
CA ASN A 38 -18.83 -7.89 -6.09
C ASN A 38 -17.64 -8.45 -5.29
N PRO A 39 -17.63 -8.46 -3.96
CA PRO A 39 -16.48 -8.99 -3.20
C PRO A 39 -16.13 -10.47 -3.47
N ARG A 40 -17.01 -11.25 -4.10
CA ARG A 40 -16.70 -12.60 -4.57
C ARG A 40 -16.07 -12.54 -5.96
N PRO A 41 -14.95 -13.23 -6.21
CA PRO A 41 -14.34 -13.24 -7.53
C PRO A 41 -15.21 -13.99 -8.55
N ASP A 42 -14.97 -13.72 -9.81
CA ASP A 42 -15.58 -14.38 -10.96
C ASP A 42 -14.62 -15.42 -11.55
N MET A 43 -15.13 -16.24 -12.47
CA MET A 43 -14.37 -17.29 -13.13
C MET A 43 -14.58 -17.26 -14.64
N ILE A 44 -13.51 -17.44 -15.39
CA ILE A 44 -13.56 -17.73 -16.83
C ILE A 44 -13.05 -19.16 -17.06
N LEU A 45 -13.87 -19.97 -17.73
CA LEU A 45 -13.48 -21.30 -18.21
C LEU A 45 -13.35 -21.23 -19.73
N MET A 46 -12.13 -21.44 -20.22
CA MET A 46 -11.77 -21.29 -21.63
C MET A 46 -11.37 -22.64 -22.23
N ALA A 47 -11.80 -22.91 -23.46
CA ALA A 47 -11.27 -23.98 -24.29
C ALA A 47 -10.93 -23.47 -25.70
N TYR A 48 -9.89 -24.05 -26.30
CA TYR A 48 -9.53 -23.83 -27.69
C TYR A 48 -10.10 -24.98 -28.52
N ASP A 49 -11.21 -24.70 -29.22
CA ASP A 49 -11.97 -25.70 -29.97
C ASP A 49 -11.44 -25.84 -31.40
N ASN A 50 -11.44 -27.07 -31.90
CA ASN A 50 -11.01 -27.48 -33.24
C ASN A 50 -12.22 -27.95 -34.07
N PRO A 51 -13.08 -27.03 -34.55
CA PRO A 51 -14.15 -27.39 -35.47
C PRO A 51 -13.59 -27.76 -36.85
N ASN A 52 -14.45 -28.26 -37.75
CA ASN A 52 -14.13 -28.37 -39.19
C ASN A 52 -13.90 -26.96 -39.79
N GLY A 53 -12.70 -26.41 -39.62
CA GLY A 53 -12.36 -25.02 -39.95
C GLY A 53 -11.17 -24.49 -39.14
N ALA A 54 -11.03 -23.17 -39.06
CA ALA A 54 -10.03 -22.56 -38.18
C ALA A 54 -10.47 -22.70 -36.71
N ASN A 55 -9.50 -22.93 -35.83
CA ASN A 55 -9.77 -23.03 -34.40
C ASN A 55 -10.35 -21.74 -33.83
N ALA A 56 -11.08 -21.87 -32.73
CA ALA A 56 -11.63 -20.73 -32.01
C ALA A 56 -11.39 -20.86 -30.51
N PHE A 57 -11.08 -19.75 -29.85
CA PHE A 57 -11.17 -19.72 -28.40
C PHE A 57 -12.63 -19.53 -28.02
N ARG A 58 -13.10 -20.31 -27.06
CA ARG A 58 -14.44 -20.17 -26.51
C ARG A 58 -14.36 -20.18 -25.00
N TYR A 59 -15.14 -19.33 -24.35
CA TYR A 59 -15.15 -19.30 -22.89
C TYR A 59 -16.53 -19.01 -22.30
N ARG A 60 -16.75 -19.50 -21.08
CA ARG A 60 -17.89 -19.19 -20.24
C ARG A 60 -17.45 -18.36 -19.05
N VAL A 61 -18.37 -17.51 -18.59
CA VAL A 61 -18.15 -16.65 -17.43
C VAL A 61 -19.08 -17.10 -16.31
N GLY A 62 -18.51 -17.40 -15.15
CA GLY A 62 -19.24 -17.73 -13.94
C GLY A 62 -19.07 -16.61 -12.93
N LEU A 63 -20.16 -15.97 -12.52
CA LEU A 63 -20.08 -14.84 -11.59
C LEU A 63 -20.13 -15.29 -10.13
N ASN A 64 -19.46 -14.53 -9.27
CA ASN A 64 -19.57 -14.64 -7.81
C ASN A 64 -19.22 -16.04 -7.24
N LEU A 65 -18.07 -16.57 -7.63
CA LEU A 65 -17.50 -17.82 -7.15
C LEU A 65 -17.37 -17.82 -5.62
N ASP A 66 -17.91 -18.85 -4.98
CA ASP A 66 -17.79 -19.09 -3.54
C ASP A 66 -16.65 -20.06 -3.20
N ASN A 67 -16.36 -20.17 -1.91
CA ASN A 67 -15.30 -21.05 -1.38
C ASN A 67 -15.56 -22.55 -1.53
N ALA A 68 -16.80 -22.95 -1.86
CA ALA A 68 -17.13 -24.33 -2.22
C ALA A 68 -16.97 -24.58 -3.74
N GLY A 69 -16.60 -23.54 -4.50
CA GLY A 69 -16.45 -23.59 -5.94
C GLY A 69 -17.75 -23.36 -6.71
N ASN A 70 -18.84 -22.91 -6.08
CA ASN A 70 -20.09 -22.62 -6.78
C ASN A 70 -20.12 -21.17 -7.24
N THR A 71 -20.48 -20.94 -8.49
CA THR A 71 -20.78 -19.62 -9.04
C THR A 71 -22.27 -19.31 -8.85
N ALA A 72 -22.63 -18.06 -8.58
CA ALA A 72 -24.04 -17.67 -8.47
C ALA A 72 -24.81 -17.90 -9.78
N ASN A 73 -24.15 -17.65 -10.92
CA ASN A 73 -24.73 -17.81 -12.24
C ASN A 73 -23.63 -17.97 -13.30
N TRP A 74 -23.89 -18.84 -14.26
CA TRP A 74 -23.08 -18.97 -15.48
C TRP A 74 -23.67 -18.13 -16.61
N SER A 75 -22.81 -17.68 -17.52
CA SER A 75 -23.22 -17.03 -18.76
C SER A 75 -24.17 -17.95 -19.55
N ALA A 76 -25.26 -17.38 -20.06
CA ALA A 76 -26.27 -18.15 -20.80
C ALA A 76 -25.68 -18.78 -22.08
N ASN A 77 -24.78 -18.05 -22.74
CA ASN A 77 -24.01 -18.50 -23.89
C ASN A 77 -22.50 -18.40 -23.59
N TYR A 78 -21.68 -19.05 -24.40
CA TYR A 78 -20.24 -18.83 -24.41
C TYR A 78 -19.88 -17.65 -25.31
N VAL A 79 -18.75 -17.01 -25.03
CA VAL A 79 -18.12 -16.04 -25.93
C VAL A 79 -17.22 -16.81 -26.89
N GLU A 80 -17.32 -16.53 -28.18
CA GLU A 80 -16.44 -17.07 -29.21
C GLU A 80 -15.50 -15.98 -29.73
N VAL A 81 -14.21 -16.29 -29.75
CA VAL A 81 -13.16 -15.41 -30.26
C VAL A 81 -12.44 -16.16 -31.38
N PRO A 82 -12.29 -15.56 -32.57
CA PRO A 82 -11.54 -16.17 -33.66
C PRO A 82 -10.14 -16.57 -33.19
N GLY A 83 -9.76 -17.82 -33.46
CA GLY A 83 -8.46 -18.33 -33.04
C GLY A 83 -7.30 -17.70 -33.78
N VAL A 84 -6.12 -18.23 -33.50
CA VAL A 84 -4.83 -17.68 -33.94
C VAL A 84 -4.06 -18.64 -34.88
N GLY A 85 -4.63 -19.80 -35.16
CA GLY A 85 -4.05 -20.88 -35.95
C GLY A 85 -5.09 -21.93 -36.36
N TRP A 86 -4.65 -22.94 -37.09
CA TRP A 86 -5.48 -24.06 -37.57
C TRP A 86 -5.25 -25.35 -36.79
N GLU A 87 -4.09 -25.49 -36.13
CA GLU A 87 -3.74 -26.66 -35.34
C GLU A 87 -3.02 -26.20 -34.07
N GLY A 88 -3.53 -26.60 -32.90
CA GLY A 88 -2.98 -26.29 -31.59
C GLY A 88 -2.61 -27.55 -30.81
N GLN A 89 -1.57 -27.44 -29.99
CA GLN A 89 -1.11 -28.48 -29.05
C GLN A 89 -1.18 -27.99 -27.59
N GLY A 90 -2.04 -27.03 -27.32
CA GLY A 90 -2.23 -26.40 -26.04
C GLY A 90 -2.77 -24.98 -26.18
N ALA A 91 -3.46 -24.50 -25.14
CA ALA A 91 -3.95 -23.14 -25.07
C ALA A 91 -4.09 -22.71 -23.61
N GLY A 92 -3.86 -21.44 -23.35
CA GLY A 92 -3.94 -20.83 -22.03
C GLY A 92 -4.69 -19.50 -22.05
N ALA A 93 -5.17 -19.09 -20.89
CA ALA A 93 -5.77 -17.79 -20.67
C ALA A 93 -5.21 -17.16 -19.40
N ALA A 94 -5.01 -15.85 -19.43
CA ALA A 94 -4.64 -15.08 -18.26
C ALA A 94 -5.22 -13.67 -18.38
N VAL A 95 -5.26 -12.94 -17.27
CA VAL A 95 -5.83 -11.60 -17.23
C VAL A 95 -4.90 -10.63 -16.56
N ALA A 96 -4.83 -9.42 -17.12
CA ALA A 96 -4.18 -8.28 -16.50
C ALA A 96 -4.74 -6.96 -16.99
N ASP A 97 -4.50 -5.88 -16.26
CA ASP A 97 -4.70 -4.52 -16.77
C ASP A 97 -3.41 -4.10 -17.50
N PHE A 98 -3.34 -4.37 -18.81
CA PHE A 98 -2.13 -4.12 -19.61
C PHE A 98 -2.01 -2.64 -20.03
N ASP A 99 -3.11 -1.89 -20.05
CA ASP A 99 -3.10 -0.46 -20.42
C ASP A 99 -3.20 0.51 -19.21
N GLY A 100 -3.39 -0.03 -18.00
CA GLY A 100 -3.36 0.71 -16.74
C GLY A 100 -4.65 1.51 -16.47
N ASN A 101 -5.76 1.15 -17.11
CA ASN A 101 -7.02 1.89 -17.01
C ASN A 101 -7.96 1.36 -15.91
N GLY A 102 -7.62 0.25 -15.28
CA GLY A 102 -8.34 -0.36 -14.17
C GLY A 102 -9.44 -1.34 -14.55
N ARG A 103 -9.48 -1.79 -15.80
CA ARG A 103 -10.34 -2.89 -16.23
C ARG A 103 -9.47 -4.08 -16.61
N PRO A 104 -9.89 -5.31 -16.28
CA PRO A 104 -9.12 -6.48 -16.67
C PRO A 104 -9.17 -6.65 -18.20
N ASP A 105 -8.02 -6.92 -18.78
CA ASP A 105 -7.86 -7.38 -20.15
C ASP A 105 -7.60 -8.89 -20.16
N LEU A 106 -8.00 -9.58 -21.23
CA LEU A 106 -7.86 -11.02 -21.38
C LEU A 106 -6.82 -11.37 -22.44
N VAL A 107 -5.75 -12.05 -22.04
CA VAL A 107 -4.85 -12.69 -23.00
C VAL A 107 -5.32 -14.12 -23.28
N LEU A 108 -5.48 -14.44 -24.56
CA LEU A 108 -5.74 -15.80 -25.05
C LEU A 108 -4.56 -16.23 -25.89
N MET A 109 -4.00 -17.39 -25.58
CA MET A 109 -2.80 -17.91 -26.21
C MET A 109 -3.03 -19.36 -26.66
N ALA A 110 -2.56 -19.70 -27.86
CA ALA A 110 -2.47 -21.07 -28.35
C ALA A 110 -1.03 -21.40 -28.75
N TYR A 111 -0.64 -22.65 -28.52
CA TYR A 111 0.62 -23.22 -28.98
C TYR A 111 0.38 -23.91 -30.33
N ASP A 112 0.65 -23.16 -31.39
CA ASP A 112 0.36 -23.51 -32.77
C ASP A 112 1.40 -24.52 -33.31
N ASN A 113 0.93 -25.51 -34.09
CA ASN A 113 1.73 -26.60 -34.67
C ASN A 113 1.75 -26.52 -36.22
N PRO A 114 2.48 -25.58 -36.83
CA PRO A 114 2.47 -25.39 -38.27
C PRO A 114 3.43 -26.37 -38.99
N GLY A 115 3.24 -27.68 -38.90
CA GLY A 115 4.04 -28.70 -39.61
C GLY A 115 5.57 -28.62 -39.43
N GLY A 116 6.04 -27.85 -38.45
CA GLY A 116 7.42 -27.45 -38.17
C GLY A 116 7.57 -27.09 -36.68
N ALA A 117 8.57 -26.30 -36.29
CA ALA A 117 8.71 -25.92 -34.88
C ALA A 117 7.48 -25.13 -34.41
N ASN A 118 6.97 -25.48 -33.23
CA ASN A 118 5.78 -24.83 -32.69
C ASN A 118 6.05 -23.36 -32.37
N GLY A 119 4.97 -22.57 -32.39
CA GLY A 119 5.01 -21.14 -32.03
C GLY A 119 3.90 -20.81 -31.06
N PHE A 120 4.15 -19.91 -30.11
CA PHE A 120 3.05 -19.33 -29.35
C PHE A 120 2.41 -18.24 -30.18
N ARG A 121 1.08 -18.23 -30.24
CA ARG A 121 0.32 -17.15 -30.84
C ARG A 121 -0.71 -16.67 -29.84
N TYR A 122 -0.85 -15.36 -29.70
CA TYR A 122 -1.75 -14.78 -28.71
C TYR A 122 -2.46 -13.54 -29.21
N LYS A 123 -3.55 -13.22 -28.53
CA LYS A 123 -4.31 -11.98 -28.68
C LYS A 123 -4.69 -11.44 -27.32
N ILE A 124 -4.87 -10.12 -27.24
CA ILE A 124 -5.37 -9.44 -26.05
C ILE A 124 -6.73 -8.83 -26.37
N GLY A 125 -7.71 -9.14 -25.53
CA GLY A 125 -9.03 -8.54 -25.50
C GLY A 125 -9.06 -7.47 -24.44
N TRP A 126 -9.21 -6.21 -24.86
CA TRP A 126 -9.14 -5.06 -23.98
C TRP A 126 -10.46 -4.84 -23.24
N ASN A 127 -10.37 -4.38 -21.99
CA ASN A 127 -11.48 -3.84 -21.22
C ASN A 127 -12.68 -4.78 -21.11
N LEU A 128 -12.50 -5.92 -20.44
CA LEU A 128 -13.62 -6.81 -20.16
C LEU A 128 -14.73 -6.05 -19.43
N ASP A 129 -15.97 -6.24 -19.88
CA ASP A 129 -17.15 -5.78 -19.17
C ASP A 129 -17.54 -6.73 -18.02
N ALA A 130 -18.60 -6.39 -17.29
CA ALA A 130 -19.12 -7.19 -16.18
C ALA A 130 -19.66 -8.57 -16.61
N GLN A 131 -19.76 -8.84 -17.91
CA GLN A 131 -20.13 -10.13 -18.48
C GLN A 131 -18.92 -10.87 -19.06
N GLY A 132 -17.71 -10.33 -18.87
CA GLY A 132 -16.45 -10.88 -19.36
C GLY A 132 -16.29 -10.77 -20.88
N VAL A 133 -16.96 -9.80 -21.54
CA VAL A 133 -16.81 -9.54 -22.97
C VAL A 133 -15.82 -8.40 -23.19
N ALA A 134 -14.80 -8.63 -24.00
CA ALA A 134 -13.82 -7.61 -24.36
C ALA A 134 -14.43 -6.56 -25.31
N ALA A 135 -14.04 -5.30 -25.13
CA ALA A 135 -14.45 -4.19 -26.00
C ALA A 135 -13.90 -4.36 -27.44
N ASN A 136 -12.66 -4.81 -27.55
CA ASN A 136 -12.00 -5.08 -28.82
C ASN A 136 -10.83 -6.06 -28.64
N TRP A 137 -10.45 -6.72 -29.73
CA TRP A 137 -9.32 -7.66 -29.74
C TRP A 137 -8.18 -7.14 -30.62
N THR A 138 -6.94 -7.36 -30.18
CA THR A 138 -5.76 -7.13 -31.03
C THR A 138 -5.75 -8.07 -32.25
N SER A 139 -4.91 -7.74 -33.24
CA SER A 139 -4.41 -8.77 -34.16
C SER A 139 -3.57 -9.80 -33.41
N HIS A 140 -3.39 -10.99 -33.97
CA HIS A 140 -2.60 -12.01 -33.29
C HIS A 140 -1.12 -11.72 -33.43
N ALA A 141 -0.38 -11.84 -32.33
CA ALA A 141 1.07 -11.77 -32.31
C ALA A 141 1.64 -13.19 -32.24
N GLN A 142 2.86 -13.37 -32.75
CA GLN A 142 3.57 -14.64 -32.76
C GLN A 142 4.90 -14.53 -32.02
N VAL A 143 5.18 -15.55 -31.22
CA VAL A 143 6.40 -15.69 -30.43
C VAL A 143 7.01 -17.05 -30.75
N ALA A 144 8.34 -17.09 -30.85
CA ALA A 144 9.04 -18.34 -31.05
C ALA A 144 8.69 -19.34 -29.93
N GLY A 145 8.33 -20.56 -30.32
CA GLY A 145 8.04 -21.61 -29.35
C GLY A 145 9.28 -22.10 -28.61
N VAL A 146 9.09 -23.24 -27.94
CA VAL A 146 10.08 -23.82 -27.03
C VAL A 146 10.29 -25.31 -27.32
N GLY A 147 9.74 -25.83 -28.41
CA GLY A 147 9.78 -27.23 -28.74
C GLY A 147 9.05 -27.55 -30.05
N TRP A 148 8.96 -28.84 -30.35
CA TRP A 148 8.41 -29.36 -31.61
C TRP A 148 7.13 -30.16 -31.40
N GLU A 149 6.91 -30.71 -30.20
CA GLU A 149 5.72 -31.49 -29.88
C GLU A 149 5.24 -31.10 -28.48
N GLY A 150 4.06 -30.48 -28.41
CA GLY A 150 3.41 -30.07 -27.17
C GLY A 150 2.30 -31.02 -26.74
N GLN A 151 2.10 -31.15 -25.43
CA GLN A 151 1.00 -31.89 -24.80
C GLN A 151 0.19 -30.99 -23.84
N GLY A 152 0.22 -29.69 -24.09
CA GLY A 152 -0.40 -28.66 -23.27
C GLY A 152 0.41 -27.37 -23.29
N ALA A 153 -0.28 -26.25 -23.07
CA ALA A 153 0.32 -24.94 -22.94
C ALA A 153 -0.51 -24.08 -21.98
N ALA A 154 0.13 -23.10 -21.34
CA ALA A 154 -0.53 -22.08 -20.55
C ALA A 154 0.20 -20.75 -20.66
N VAL A 155 -0.50 -19.70 -20.27
CA VAL A 155 0.06 -18.36 -20.08
C VAL A 155 -0.18 -17.95 -18.64
N VAL A 156 0.82 -17.34 -18.01
CA VAL A 156 0.62 -16.62 -16.75
C VAL A 156 1.07 -15.18 -16.94
N VAL A 157 0.42 -14.28 -16.21
CA VAL A 157 0.72 -12.85 -16.23
C VAL A 157 0.97 -12.39 -14.79
N GLY A 158 1.93 -11.50 -14.60
CA GLY A 158 2.16 -10.84 -13.32
C GLY A 158 3.46 -10.06 -13.30
N GLN A 159 3.82 -9.56 -12.13
CA GLN A 159 4.99 -8.70 -11.97
C GLN A 159 6.25 -9.54 -11.65
N ILE A 160 7.16 -9.67 -12.60
CA ILE A 160 8.41 -10.44 -12.49
C ILE A 160 9.61 -9.51 -12.25
N ASP A 161 9.63 -8.34 -12.89
CA ASP A 161 10.69 -7.35 -12.76
C ASP A 161 10.26 -6.10 -11.95
N ALA A 162 11.01 -5.01 -12.05
CA ALA A 162 10.76 -3.77 -11.30
C ALA A 162 9.96 -2.70 -12.08
N ASP A 163 9.66 -2.92 -13.37
CA ASP A 163 8.89 -2.00 -14.20
C ASP A 163 7.39 -2.30 -14.05
N PRO A 164 6.55 -1.32 -13.73
CA PRO A 164 5.17 -1.55 -13.29
C PRO A 164 4.23 -2.16 -14.34
N ARG A 165 4.69 -2.40 -15.57
CA ARG A 165 3.90 -3.05 -16.62
C ARG A 165 3.85 -4.56 -16.40
N PRO A 166 2.72 -5.24 -16.66
CA PRO A 166 2.64 -6.68 -16.50
C PRO A 166 3.65 -7.43 -17.38
N ASP A 167 4.16 -8.55 -16.88
CA ASP A 167 5.00 -9.50 -17.62
C ASP A 167 4.21 -10.77 -17.97
N MET A 168 4.59 -11.44 -19.05
CA MET A 168 3.98 -12.69 -19.50
C MET A 168 4.98 -13.84 -19.47
N ILE A 169 4.53 -15.03 -19.07
CA ILE A 169 5.28 -16.27 -19.27
C ILE A 169 4.43 -17.22 -20.11
N PHE A 170 4.95 -17.62 -21.28
CA PHE A 170 4.35 -18.65 -22.11
C PHE A 170 5.03 -19.98 -21.85
N ILE A 171 4.21 -21.00 -21.58
CA ILE A 171 4.66 -22.29 -21.07
C ILE A 171 4.11 -23.37 -22.00
N ALA A 172 4.94 -24.34 -22.37
CA ALA A 172 4.53 -25.56 -23.05
C ALA A 172 5.02 -26.79 -22.28
N TYR A 173 4.23 -27.87 -22.31
CA TYR A 173 4.67 -29.20 -21.89
C TYR A 173 5.18 -29.93 -23.13
N ASP A 174 6.49 -29.91 -23.33
CA ASP A 174 7.14 -30.49 -24.51
C ASP A 174 7.33 -32.01 -24.32
N ASN A 175 7.16 -32.77 -25.40
CA ASN A 175 7.33 -34.22 -25.47
C ASN A 175 8.50 -34.59 -26.42
N PRO A 176 9.76 -34.40 -26.00
CA PRO A 176 10.92 -34.64 -26.86
C PRO A 176 11.28 -36.13 -26.91
N GLY A 177 10.46 -37.00 -27.49
CA GLY A 177 10.75 -38.44 -27.69
C GLY A 177 11.21 -39.21 -26.43
N GLY A 178 10.95 -38.68 -25.24
CA GLY A 178 11.52 -39.04 -23.95
C GLY A 178 10.63 -38.50 -22.83
N ALA A 179 11.14 -38.34 -21.60
CA ALA A 179 10.32 -37.77 -20.52
C ALA A 179 9.97 -36.32 -20.85
N ASN A 180 8.73 -35.92 -20.60
CA ASN A 180 8.27 -34.58 -20.90
C ASN A 180 9.02 -33.55 -20.07
N ALA A 181 9.11 -32.33 -20.60
CA ALA A 181 9.69 -31.19 -19.91
C ALA A 181 8.71 -30.03 -19.95
N PHE A 182 8.63 -29.27 -18.85
CA PHE A 182 8.04 -27.95 -18.95
C PHE A 182 9.09 -27.01 -19.53
N ARG A 183 8.69 -26.25 -20.55
CA ARG A 183 9.54 -25.22 -21.12
C ARG A 183 8.79 -23.92 -21.19
N TYR A 184 9.45 -22.83 -20.82
CA TYR A 184 8.79 -21.53 -20.83
C TYR A 184 9.68 -20.40 -21.32
N ARG A 185 9.03 -19.41 -21.93
CA ARG A 185 9.67 -18.17 -22.40
C ARG A 185 9.03 -16.99 -21.70
N VAL A 186 9.88 -16.07 -21.24
CA VAL A 186 9.47 -14.88 -20.49
C VAL A 186 9.42 -13.69 -21.45
N GLY A 187 8.33 -12.94 -21.40
CA GLY A 187 8.12 -11.68 -22.10
C GLY A 187 7.93 -10.58 -21.07
N LEU A 188 8.88 -9.67 -20.98
CA LEU A 188 8.82 -8.58 -20.00
C LEU A 188 8.07 -7.37 -20.54
N ASN A 189 7.41 -6.64 -19.65
CA ASN A 189 6.98 -5.27 -19.86
C ASN A 189 6.03 -5.06 -21.03
N VAL A 190 4.86 -5.71 -20.96
CA VAL A 190 3.83 -5.60 -22.00
C VAL A 190 3.43 -4.14 -22.22
N ASP A 191 3.53 -3.67 -23.46
CA ASP A 191 3.12 -2.32 -23.83
C ASP A 191 1.61 -2.22 -24.09
N THR A 192 1.12 -0.98 -24.27
CA THR A 192 -0.31 -0.70 -24.54
C THR A 192 -0.80 -1.20 -25.91
N SER A 193 0.10 -1.73 -26.75
CA SER A 193 -0.26 -2.43 -27.98
C SER A 193 -0.31 -3.95 -27.79
N GLY A 194 0.00 -4.44 -26.59
CA GLY A 194 0.02 -5.85 -26.25
C GLY A 194 1.33 -6.56 -26.56
N ASN A 195 2.42 -5.85 -26.84
CA ASN A 195 3.72 -6.45 -27.16
C ASN A 195 4.62 -6.52 -25.93
N ALA A 196 5.31 -7.65 -25.74
CA ALA A 196 6.30 -7.84 -24.70
C ALA A 196 7.72 -7.91 -25.27
N THR A 197 8.71 -7.64 -24.42
CA THR A 197 10.13 -7.89 -24.71
C THR A 197 10.47 -9.34 -24.40
N TRP A 198 10.44 -10.20 -25.42
CA TRP A 198 10.65 -11.63 -25.27
C TRP A 198 12.12 -12.02 -25.09
N ALA A 199 12.40 -12.86 -24.10
CA ALA A 199 13.70 -13.47 -23.90
C ALA A 199 14.11 -14.32 -25.12
N ALA A 200 15.39 -14.26 -25.50
CA ALA A 200 15.92 -15.02 -26.62
C ALA A 200 15.94 -16.53 -26.36
N ASN A 201 16.24 -16.93 -25.13
CA ASN A 201 16.27 -18.31 -24.68
C ASN A 201 15.01 -18.66 -23.88
N PHE A 202 14.68 -19.95 -23.83
CA PHE A 202 13.66 -20.49 -22.94
C PHE A 202 14.30 -21.20 -21.75
N VAL A 203 13.50 -21.45 -20.72
CA VAL A 203 13.91 -22.17 -19.52
C VAL A 203 13.38 -23.59 -19.58
N ASP A 204 14.26 -24.58 -19.37
CA ASP A 204 13.91 -25.99 -19.22
C ASP A 204 13.67 -26.34 -17.75
N VAL A 205 12.57 -27.03 -17.49
CA VAL A 205 12.24 -27.56 -16.17
C VAL A 205 11.86 -29.04 -16.33
N PRO A 206 12.45 -29.95 -15.53
CA PRO A 206 12.08 -31.36 -15.57
C PRO A 206 10.58 -31.55 -15.40
N GLY A 207 9.95 -32.32 -16.29
CA GLY A 207 8.52 -32.59 -16.22
C GLY A 207 8.15 -33.54 -15.09
N VAL A 208 6.93 -34.04 -15.19
CA VAL A 208 6.26 -34.81 -14.12
C VAL A 208 5.67 -36.13 -14.60
N GLY A 209 5.96 -36.50 -15.86
CA GLY A 209 5.41 -37.69 -16.49
C GLY A 209 5.89 -37.87 -17.92
N TRP A 210 5.28 -38.82 -18.61
CA TRP A 210 5.62 -39.21 -19.98
C TRP A 210 4.49 -38.92 -20.98
N GLU A 211 3.25 -38.80 -20.49
CA GLU A 211 2.08 -38.50 -21.32
C GLU A 211 1.21 -37.45 -20.63
N GLY A 212 1.10 -36.26 -21.25
CA GLY A 212 0.26 -35.17 -20.81
C GLY A 212 -0.99 -35.00 -21.69
N GLN A 213 -2.07 -34.56 -21.07
CA GLN A 213 -3.35 -34.22 -21.70
C GLN A 213 -3.76 -32.76 -21.42
N GLY A 214 -2.80 -31.92 -21.05
CA GLY A 214 -3.03 -30.54 -20.68
C GLY A 214 -1.98 -30.00 -19.70
N LEU A 215 -1.88 -28.68 -19.65
CA LEU A 215 -0.98 -27.95 -18.76
C LEU A 215 -1.72 -26.78 -18.14
N GLY A 216 -1.64 -26.64 -16.83
CA GLY A 216 -2.04 -25.44 -16.10
C GLY A 216 -0.83 -24.81 -15.40
N ALA A 217 -0.85 -23.51 -15.21
CA ALA A 217 0.20 -22.81 -14.48
C ALA A 217 -0.37 -21.64 -13.69
N ALA A 218 0.30 -21.27 -12.61
CA ALA A 218 -0.05 -20.08 -11.84
C ALA A 218 1.20 -19.37 -11.35
N LEU A 219 1.12 -18.05 -11.31
CA LEU A 219 2.12 -17.19 -10.70
C LEU A 219 1.54 -16.63 -9.40
N ALA A 220 2.15 -16.91 -8.26
CA ALA A 220 1.64 -16.49 -6.96
C ALA A 220 2.79 -16.38 -5.94
N ASN A 221 2.61 -15.59 -4.89
CA ASN A 221 3.54 -15.55 -3.78
C ASN A 221 3.13 -16.56 -2.70
N LEU A 222 3.80 -17.71 -2.66
CA LEU A 222 3.45 -18.84 -1.81
C LEU A 222 4.23 -18.86 -0.48
N ASP A 223 5.21 -17.99 -0.30
CA ASP A 223 6.00 -17.91 0.93
C ASP A 223 5.99 -16.53 1.61
N GLY A 224 5.31 -15.55 1.00
CA GLY A 224 5.08 -14.21 1.55
C GLY A 224 6.22 -13.22 1.31
N ASN A 225 7.18 -13.51 0.42
CA ASN A 225 8.29 -12.59 0.12
C ASN A 225 8.00 -11.65 -1.07
N ALA A 226 8.97 -10.89 -1.56
CA ALA A 226 8.75 -9.90 -2.63
C ALA A 226 8.83 -10.45 -4.06
N ARG A 227 9.14 -11.74 -4.24
CA ARG A 227 9.31 -12.41 -5.54
C ARG A 227 8.17 -13.41 -5.75
N PRO A 228 7.60 -13.48 -6.95
CA PRO A 228 6.58 -14.49 -7.23
C PRO A 228 7.19 -15.89 -7.33
N ASP A 229 6.41 -16.90 -7.00
CA ASP A 229 6.67 -18.31 -7.24
C ASP A 229 5.88 -18.78 -8.47
N LEU A 230 6.45 -19.73 -9.20
CA LEU A 230 5.83 -20.32 -10.39
C LEU A 230 5.38 -21.76 -10.10
N VAL A 231 4.09 -22.03 -10.26
CA VAL A 231 3.54 -23.37 -10.20
C VAL A 231 3.31 -23.88 -11.61
N LEU A 232 3.88 -25.06 -11.91
CA LEU A 232 3.69 -25.75 -13.18
C LEU A 232 2.97 -27.06 -12.93
N MET A 233 1.87 -27.30 -13.64
CA MET A 233 1.03 -28.48 -13.48
C MET A 233 0.76 -29.13 -14.83
N ALA A 234 0.96 -30.44 -14.93
CA ALA A 234 0.52 -31.25 -16.06
C ALA A 234 -0.63 -32.17 -15.65
N TYR A 235 -1.58 -32.40 -16.55
CA TYR A 235 -2.58 -33.44 -16.40
C TYR A 235 -2.05 -34.72 -17.05
N ASP A 236 -1.51 -35.63 -16.22
CA ASP A 236 -0.85 -36.84 -16.65
C ASP A 236 -1.87 -37.96 -16.93
N ASN A 237 -1.63 -38.71 -18.01
CA ASN A 237 -2.45 -39.84 -18.47
C ASN A 237 -1.71 -41.18 -18.24
N PRO A 238 -1.57 -41.66 -17.00
CA PRO A 238 -0.99 -42.98 -16.75
C PRO A 238 -1.93 -44.10 -17.24
N ALA A 239 -1.49 -45.35 -17.21
CA ALA A 239 -2.35 -46.52 -17.52
C ALA A 239 -3.58 -46.70 -16.58
N ASN A 240 -3.75 -45.80 -15.59
CA ASN A 240 -4.84 -45.75 -14.62
C ASN A 240 -5.57 -44.39 -14.76
N ALA A 241 -6.47 -44.03 -13.83
CA ALA A 241 -7.15 -42.73 -13.87
C ALA A 241 -6.15 -41.54 -13.90
N ASN A 242 -6.50 -40.52 -14.69
CA ASN A 242 -5.69 -39.31 -14.85
C ASN A 242 -5.38 -38.63 -13.51
N SER A 243 -4.26 -37.93 -13.45
CA SER A 243 -3.83 -37.22 -12.24
C SER A 243 -3.21 -35.88 -12.57
N PHE A 244 -3.46 -34.87 -11.74
CA PHE A 244 -2.70 -33.63 -11.85
C PHE A 244 -1.38 -33.80 -11.13
N ARG A 245 -0.27 -33.47 -11.79
CA ARG A 245 1.06 -33.47 -11.19
C ARG A 245 1.67 -32.10 -11.30
N TYR A 246 2.21 -31.58 -10.20
CA TYR A 246 2.73 -30.22 -10.19
C TYR A 246 4.08 -30.11 -9.49
N ARG A 247 4.80 -29.03 -9.85
CA ARG A 247 6.04 -28.57 -9.23
C ARG A 247 5.94 -27.08 -8.93
N VAL A 248 6.70 -26.64 -7.93
CA VAL A 248 6.77 -25.24 -7.51
C VAL A 248 8.22 -24.77 -7.66
N GLY A 249 8.41 -23.70 -8.43
CA GLY A 249 9.66 -22.97 -8.56
C GLY A 249 9.60 -21.74 -7.67
N SER A 250 10.46 -21.66 -6.66
CA SER A 250 10.45 -20.55 -5.71
C SER A 250 11.22 -19.34 -6.21
N ASN A 251 10.71 -18.14 -5.91
CA ASN A 251 11.41 -16.86 -6.03
C ASN A 251 11.97 -16.59 -7.42
N LEU A 252 11.10 -16.34 -8.39
CA LEU A 252 11.55 -15.94 -9.71
C LEU A 252 12.48 -14.71 -9.63
N ASP A 253 13.59 -14.78 -10.34
CA ASP A 253 14.44 -13.62 -10.58
C ASP A 253 13.80 -12.65 -11.59
N ALA A 254 14.45 -11.51 -11.84
CA ALA A 254 13.94 -10.51 -12.78
C ALA A 254 13.91 -10.98 -14.25
N ASN A 255 14.47 -12.16 -14.54
CA ASN A 255 14.40 -12.81 -15.86
C ASN A 255 13.37 -13.96 -15.87
N GLY A 256 12.58 -14.12 -14.80
CA GLY A 256 11.60 -15.19 -14.63
C GLY A 256 12.21 -16.56 -14.40
N VAL A 257 13.46 -16.66 -13.92
CA VAL A 257 14.12 -17.93 -13.58
C VAL A 257 13.94 -18.22 -12.10
N ALA A 258 13.37 -19.37 -11.76
CA ALA A 258 13.21 -19.79 -10.37
C ALA A 258 14.57 -20.04 -9.70
N GLN A 259 14.74 -19.55 -8.47
CA GLN A 259 15.96 -19.82 -7.69
C GLN A 259 16.14 -21.30 -7.38
N ALA A 260 15.03 -22.00 -7.14
CA ALA A 260 15.03 -23.43 -6.87
C ALA A 260 13.68 -24.05 -7.24
N TRP A 261 13.70 -25.30 -7.69
CA TRP A 261 12.50 -26.12 -7.86
C TRP A 261 12.36 -27.08 -6.69
N ALA A 262 11.14 -27.27 -6.20
CA ALA A 262 10.85 -28.28 -5.19
C ALA A 262 11.32 -29.68 -5.65
N PRO A 263 11.87 -30.51 -4.75
CA PRO A 263 12.35 -31.84 -5.10
C PRO A 263 11.17 -32.75 -5.49
N GLY A 264 11.28 -33.40 -6.65
CA GLY A 264 10.21 -34.26 -7.19
C GLY A 264 8.99 -33.48 -7.64
N PHE A 265 7.83 -34.13 -7.64
CA PHE A 265 6.53 -33.52 -7.96
C PHE A 265 5.47 -34.03 -6.98
N GLN A 266 4.38 -33.28 -6.89
CA GLN A 266 3.22 -33.63 -6.08
C GLN A 266 2.08 -34.11 -7.00
N THR A 267 1.20 -34.97 -6.48
CA THR A 267 0.09 -35.54 -7.23
C THR A 267 -1.24 -35.19 -6.57
N LEU A 268 -2.20 -34.73 -7.37
CA LEU A 268 -3.60 -34.54 -6.99
C LEU A 268 -4.48 -35.49 -7.81
N PRO A 269 -5.60 -35.99 -7.24
CA PRO A 269 -6.53 -36.83 -7.99
C PRO A 269 -7.08 -36.09 -9.21
N GLY A 270 -7.11 -36.74 -10.36
CA GLY A 270 -7.72 -36.20 -11.58
C GLY A 270 -9.24 -36.11 -11.50
N MET A 271 -9.83 -35.62 -12.60
CA MET A 271 -11.26 -35.32 -12.70
C MET A 271 -11.85 -35.80 -14.04
N GLY A 272 -11.46 -36.98 -14.51
CA GLY A 272 -11.94 -37.51 -15.79
C GLY A 272 -11.09 -38.67 -16.29
N TRP A 273 -11.40 -39.11 -17.50
CA TRP A 273 -10.74 -40.24 -18.16
C TRP A 273 -10.09 -39.83 -19.49
N GLU A 274 -10.64 -38.83 -20.20
CA GLU A 274 -10.13 -38.37 -21.50
C GLU A 274 -9.95 -36.84 -21.45
N GLY A 275 -8.76 -36.39 -21.07
CA GLY A 275 -8.43 -34.96 -20.99
C GLY A 275 -8.06 -34.35 -22.35
N GLN A 276 -8.59 -33.17 -22.61
CA GLN A 276 -8.27 -32.31 -23.78
C GLN A 276 -7.74 -30.93 -23.37
N GLY A 277 -7.39 -30.77 -22.10
CA GLY A 277 -6.89 -29.53 -21.53
C GLY A 277 -6.97 -29.55 -20.00
N ALA A 278 -6.18 -28.68 -19.37
CA ALA A 278 -6.16 -28.52 -17.92
C ALA A 278 -5.77 -27.09 -17.57
N GLY A 279 -6.32 -26.57 -16.47
CA GLY A 279 -6.01 -25.23 -16.00
C GLY A 279 -5.72 -25.19 -14.51
N LEU A 280 -5.02 -24.15 -14.08
CA LEU A 280 -4.71 -23.88 -12.67
C LEU A 280 -4.86 -22.38 -12.41
N ALA A 281 -5.69 -22.02 -11.44
CA ALA A 281 -5.72 -20.67 -10.87
C ALA A 281 -5.44 -20.73 -9.37
N ILE A 282 -4.78 -19.70 -8.85
CA ILE A 282 -4.56 -19.50 -7.42
C ILE A 282 -5.19 -18.16 -7.05
N SER A 283 -6.15 -18.18 -6.13
CA SER A 283 -6.92 -16.99 -5.72
C SER A 283 -7.46 -17.15 -4.30
N CYS A 284 -7.94 -16.08 -3.69
CA CYS A 284 -8.51 -16.10 -2.34
C CYS A 284 -10.03 -16.21 -2.42
N LEU A 285 -10.56 -17.40 -2.13
CA LEU A 285 -11.99 -17.67 -2.22
C LEU A 285 -12.68 -17.60 -0.85
N ASP A 286 -11.91 -17.66 0.24
CA ASP A 286 -12.43 -17.53 1.60
C ASP A 286 -11.77 -16.42 2.44
N ALA A 287 -12.34 -16.18 3.62
CA ALA A 287 -11.98 -15.08 4.50
C ALA A 287 -10.73 -15.35 5.36
N ASP A 288 -10.05 -16.48 5.19
CA ASP A 288 -8.93 -16.88 6.04
C ASP A 288 -7.57 -16.31 5.59
N ALA A 289 -7.58 -15.55 4.49
CA ALA A 289 -6.45 -14.87 3.87
C ALA A 289 -5.34 -15.80 3.35
N ARG A 290 -5.67 -17.06 3.04
CA ARG A 290 -4.79 -18.03 2.38
C ARG A 290 -5.20 -18.23 0.91
N ALA A 291 -4.23 -18.68 0.12
CA ALA A 291 -4.40 -18.83 -1.32
C ALA A 291 -5.04 -20.18 -1.69
N ASP A 292 -6.28 -20.20 -2.15
CA ASP A 292 -6.99 -21.39 -2.64
C ASP A 292 -6.59 -21.74 -4.08
N TRP A 293 -6.59 -23.03 -4.40
CA TRP A 293 -6.24 -23.51 -5.73
C TRP A 293 -7.49 -23.98 -6.46
N VAL A 294 -7.73 -23.46 -7.65
CA VAL A 294 -8.73 -23.97 -8.59
C VAL A 294 -8.00 -24.80 -9.63
N VAL A 295 -8.12 -26.11 -9.54
CA VAL A 295 -7.63 -27.02 -10.58
C VAL A 295 -8.78 -27.41 -11.50
N MET A 296 -8.52 -27.51 -12.79
CA MET A 296 -9.54 -27.79 -13.80
C MET A 296 -9.02 -28.79 -14.83
N ALA A 297 -9.87 -29.72 -15.26
CA ALA A 297 -9.67 -30.56 -16.44
C ALA A 297 -10.84 -30.36 -17.42
N TYR A 298 -10.52 -30.35 -18.71
CA TYR A 298 -11.50 -30.37 -19.78
C TYR A 298 -11.63 -31.80 -20.28
N ASP A 299 -12.73 -32.46 -19.91
CA ASP A 299 -12.96 -33.89 -20.15
C ASP A 299 -13.87 -34.08 -21.37
N ASN A 300 -13.52 -35.06 -22.22
CA ASN A 300 -14.26 -35.47 -23.41
C ASN A 300 -14.97 -36.81 -23.16
N PRO A 301 -16.12 -36.84 -22.45
CA PRO A 301 -16.92 -38.05 -22.36
C PRO A 301 -17.52 -38.40 -23.73
N SER A 302 -18.13 -39.59 -23.88
CA SER A 302 -18.95 -39.91 -25.06
C SER A 302 -20.13 -38.94 -25.19
N GLY A 303 -19.94 -37.79 -25.85
CA GLY A 303 -20.86 -36.65 -25.84
C GLY A 303 -20.14 -35.31 -26.00
N ALA A 304 -20.79 -34.21 -25.59
CA ALA A 304 -20.16 -32.90 -25.58
C ALA A 304 -19.16 -32.78 -24.42
N ASN A 305 -18.05 -32.07 -24.65
CA ASN A 305 -17.04 -31.82 -23.64
C ASN A 305 -17.61 -31.15 -22.39
N SER A 306 -16.94 -31.34 -21.26
CA SER A 306 -17.30 -30.70 -19.99
C SER A 306 -16.07 -30.16 -19.26
N PHE A 307 -16.19 -28.97 -18.69
CA PHE A 307 -15.22 -28.48 -17.72
C PHE A 307 -15.50 -29.13 -16.37
N ARG A 308 -14.45 -29.62 -15.71
CA ARG A 308 -14.53 -30.18 -14.37
C ARG A 308 -13.46 -29.54 -13.51
N TYR A 309 -13.89 -28.81 -12.48
CA TYR A 309 -12.96 -28.12 -11.59
C TYR A 309 -13.29 -28.40 -10.12
N ARG A 310 -12.30 -28.12 -9.28
CA ARG A 310 -12.45 -28.12 -7.83
C ARG A 310 -11.61 -27.05 -7.19
N VAL A 311 -12.13 -26.54 -6.08
CA VAL A 311 -11.40 -25.67 -5.16
C VAL A 311 -10.69 -26.56 -4.15
N LEU A 312 -9.39 -26.34 -3.97
CA LEU A 312 -8.55 -26.99 -2.98
C LEU A 312 -8.12 -25.92 -1.96
N PRO A 313 -8.66 -25.97 -0.73
CA PRO A 313 -8.27 -25.01 0.30
C PRO A 313 -6.83 -25.25 0.74
N ASN A 314 -6.04 -24.18 0.79
CA ASN A 314 -4.64 -24.26 1.15
C ASN A 314 -4.43 -23.98 2.63
N ARG A 315 -3.87 -24.94 3.37
CA ARG A 315 -3.58 -24.79 4.81
C ARG A 315 -2.19 -24.19 5.11
N SER A 316 -1.46 -23.71 4.11
CA SER A 316 -0.17 -23.03 4.30
C SER A 316 -0.36 -21.64 4.96
N GLN A 317 0.71 -21.07 5.55
CA GLN A 317 0.69 -19.76 6.23
C GLN A 317 0.87 -18.55 5.27
N ALA A 318 0.83 -18.77 3.95
CA ALA A 318 1.12 -17.74 2.96
C ALA A 318 -0.02 -16.71 2.87
N PRO A 319 0.28 -15.40 2.85
CA PRO A 319 -0.72 -14.37 2.64
C PRO A 319 -1.29 -14.44 1.22
N CYS A 320 -2.57 -14.08 1.07
CA CYS A 320 -3.27 -13.96 -0.20
C CYS A 320 -2.45 -13.27 -1.30
N PRO A 321 -2.28 -13.88 -2.49
CA PRO A 321 -1.86 -13.13 -3.66
C PRO A 321 -2.94 -12.10 -4.01
N PRO A 322 -2.57 -10.85 -4.34
CA PRO A 322 -3.55 -9.90 -4.88
C PRO A 322 -4.17 -10.51 -6.15
N PRO A 323 -5.45 -10.20 -6.47
CA PRO A 323 -6.07 -10.67 -7.70
C PRO A 323 -5.15 -10.36 -8.89
N ILE A 324 -4.81 -11.40 -9.67
CA ILE A 324 -3.95 -11.25 -10.84
C ILE A 324 -4.71 -10.37 -11.84
N GLY A 325 -4.16 -9.18 -12.07
CA GLY A 325 -4.64 -8.26 -13.08
C GLY A 325 -5.13 -6.90 -12.62
N SER A 326 -4.43 -6.28 -11.68
CA SER A 326 -4.55 -4.84 -11.48
C SER A 326 -3.18 -4.20 -11.23
N VAL A 327 -2.68 -3.47 -12.24
CA VAL A 327 -2.22 -2.13 -11.91
C VAL A 327 -3.48 -1.39 -11.49
N VAL A 328 -3.49 -0.89 -10.27
CA VAL A 328 -4.70 -0.46 -9.60
C VAL A 328 -5.27 0.81 -10.25
N ALA A 329 -6.20 0.65 -11.17
CA ALA A 329 -7.43 1.44 -11.12
C ALA A 329 -8.56 0.47 -10.72
N GLY A 330 -9.23 0.78 -9.60
CA GLY A 330 -10.22 -0.10 -8.99
C GLY A 330 -9.81 -0.83 -7.71
N ALA A 331 -8.54 -0.79 -7.26
CA ALA A 331 -8.31 -1.12 -5.84
C ALA A 331 -9.10 -0.11 -5.01
N PRO A 332 -9.76 -0.62 -3.97
CA PRO A 332 -10.67 0.19 -3.20
C PRO A 332 -9.91 1.36 -2.58
N GLN A 333 -10.36 2.54 -2.96
CA GLN A 333 -9.63 3.78 -2.84
C GLN A 333 -10.04 4.50 -1.55
N ARG A 334 -9.05 4.88 -0.73
CA ARG A 334 -9.28 5.84 0.35
C ARG A 334 -9.53 7.20 -0.26
N LYS A 335 -10.71 7.79 0.00
CA LYS A 335 -11.13 9.09 -0.56
C LYS A 335 -10.96 10.22 0.46
N SER A 336 -10.96 11.45 0.00
CA SER A 336 -11.06 12.59 0.91
C SER A 336 -12.39 12.51 1.67
N ILE A 337 -12.42 12.93 2.94
CA ILE A 337 -13.66 12.98 3.75
C ILE A 337 -14.79 13.71 3.01
N THR A 338 -14.46 14.77 2.27
CA THR A 338 -15.44 15.60 1.54
C THR A 338 -15.96 14.94 0.25
N GLN A 339 -15.35 13.84 -0.18
CA GLN A 339 -15.72 13.09 -1.39
C GLN A 339 -16.45 11.78 -1.08
N LEU A 340 -16.70 11.48 0.21
CA LEU A 340 -17.49 10.32 0.58
C LEU A 340 -18.93 10.47 0.13
N SER A 341 -19.46 9.41 -0.48
CA SER A 341 -20.90 9.27 -0.69
C SER A 341 -21.64 9.17 0.66
N ALA A 342 -22.95 9.41 0.63
CA ALA A 342 -23.79 9.25 1.82
C ALA A 342 -23.74 7.81 2.38
N GLN A 343 -23.59 6.81 1.52
CA GLN A 343 -23.49 5.40 1.92
C GLN A 343 -22.16 5.11 2.62
N GLU A 344 -21.04 5.56 2.04
CA GLU A 344 -19.71 5.41 2.64
C GLU A 344 -19.64 6.13 4.00
N LEU A 345 -20.17 7.35 4.10
CA LEU A 345 -20.23 8.09 5.37
C LEU A 345 -21.13 7.39 6.41
N ALA A 346 -22.26 6.83 5.99
CA ALA A 346 -23.12 6.06 6.89
C ALA A 346 -22.40 4.80 7.39
N SER A 347 -21.66 4.11 6.51
CA SER A 347 -20.85 2.94 6.86
C SER A 347 -19.74 3.27 7.85
N LEU A 348 -19.00 4.35 7.58
CA LEU A 348 -17.99 4.89 8.48
C LEU A 348 -18.55 5.17 9.88
N ARG A 349 -19.70 5.84 9.97
CA ARG A 349 -20.38 6.12 11.24
C ARG A 349 -20.80 4.84 11.95
N ARG A 350 -21.33 3.83 11.24
CA ARG A 350 -21.66 2.53 11.85
C ARG A 350 -20.42 1.87 12.45
N GLY A 351 -19.31 1.83 11.71
CA GLY A 351 -18.05 1.25 12.19
C GLY A 351 -17.55 1.90 13.46
N TYR A 352 -17.40 3.23 13.48
CA TYR A 352 -16.97 3.95 14.68
C TYR A 352 -17.93 3.77 15.86
N LYS A 353 -19.25 3.82 15.62
CA LYS A 353 -20.25 3.56 16.67
C LYS A 353 -20.02 2.19 17.30
N GLN A 354 -19.85 1.15 16.49
CA GLN A 354 -19.64 -0.21 17.00
C GLN A 354 -18.31 -0.36 17.74
N MET A 355 -17.23 0.24 17.24
CA MET A 355 -15.92 0.25 17.93
C MET A 355 -15.98 0.97 19.27
N ILE A 356 -16.78 2.05 19.38
CA ILE A 356 -17.01 2.77 20.64
C ILE A 356 -17.83 1.91 21.61
N GLU A 357 -18.86 1.21 21.14
CA GLU A 357 -19.64 0.28 21.98
C GLU A 357 -18.76 -0.84 22.57
N TRP A 358 -17.82 -1.36 21.78
CA TRP A 358 -16.87 -2.38 22.24
C TRP A 358 -15.85 -1.88 23.28
N ASN A 359 -15.76 -0.58 23.56
CA ASN A 359 -14.91 -0.06 24.64
C ASN A 359 -15.26 -0.67 26.01
N ASN A 360 -16.51 -1.14 26.18
CA ASN A 360 -17.02 -1.75 27.40
C ASN A 360 -17.03 -3.30 27.34
N ALA A 361 -16.53 -3.90 26.27
CA ALA A 361 -16.43 -5.36 26.17
C ALA A 361 -15.44 -5.90 27.22
N PRO A 362 -15.56 -7.19 27.63
CA PRO A 362 -14.60 -7.80 28.54
C PRO A 362 -13.16 -7.66 28.00
N ARG A 363 -12.22 -7.24 28.86
CA ARG A 363 -10.87 -6.83 28.45
C ARG A 363 -10.11 -7.88 27.61
N ASP A 364 -10.27 -9.16 27.92
CA ASP A 364 -9.59 -10.23 27.18
C ASP A 364 -10.34 -10.71 25.93
N SER A 365 -11.49 -10.11 25.60
CA SER A 365 -12.31 -10.49 24.44
C SER A 365 -11.77 -9.97 23.11
N ALA A 366 -12.11 -10.66 22.01
CA ALA A 366 -11.84 -10.19 20.66
C ALA A 366 -12.52 -8.85 20.35
N ASN A 367 -13.70 -8.59 20.93
CA ASN A 367 -14.40 -7.32 20.78
C ASN A 367 -13.63 -6.17 21.43
N PHE A 368 -13.09 -6.37 22.64
CA PHE A 368 -12.28 -5.32 23.29
C PHE A 368 -11.05 -4.99 22.47
N ARG A 369 -10.34 -6.00 21.90
CA ARG A 369 -9.19 -5.77 20.99
C ARG A 369 -9.56 -5.03 19.70
N ARG A 370 -10.83 -5.02 19.33
CA ARG A 370 -11.39 -4.27 18.19
C ARG A 370 -12.04 -2.94 18.57
N SER A 371 -12.01 -2.57 19.85
CA SER A 371 -12.61 -1.34 20.34
C SER A 371 -11.77 -0.11 20.01
N LEU A 372 -12.40 1.06 19.87
CA LEU A 372 -11.68 2.31 19.64
C LEU A 372 -10.67 2.60 20.77
N LYS A 373 -11.04 2.25 22.01
CA LYS A 373 -10.18 2.39 23.19
C LYS A 373 -8.91 1.55 23.09
N TYR A 374 -8.99 0.30 22.63
CA TYR A 374 -7.82 -0.55 22.46
C TYR A 374 -6.85 0.02 21.41
N TRP A 375 -7.41 0.48 20.29
CA TRP A 375 -6.64 1.09 19.20
C TRP A 375 -6.02 2.43 19.59
N ALA A 376 -6.73 3.24 20.37
CA ALA A 376 -6.19 4.46 20.95
C ALA A 376 -5.03 4.17 21.92
N ASN A 377 -5.14 3.11 22.73
CA ASN A 377 -4.07 2.67 23.64
C ASN A 377 -2.83 2.14 22.92
N MET A 378 -3.00 1.56 21.75
CA MET A 378 -1.89 1.13 20.90
C MET A 378 -1.01 2.31 20.45
N HIS A 379 -1.64 3.47 20.19
CA HIS A 379 -0.94 4.72 19.87
C HIS A 379 -0.47 5.48 21.12
N ALA A 380 -1.09 5.24 22.29
CA ALA A 380 -0.94 6.11 23.45
C ALA A 380 0.49 6.22 24.02
N TYR A 381 1.36 5.28 23.67
CA TYR A 381 2.73 5.20 24.16
C TYR A 381 3.69 5.03 22.99
N PHE A 382 4.62 5.98 22.84
CA PHE A 382 5.70 5.91 21.87
C PHE A 382 7.05 5.63 22.58
N GLY A 383 7.94 4.89 21.93
CA GLY A 383 9.20 4.41 22.54
C GLY A 383 9.06 3.06 23.28
N SER A 384 10.06 2.68 24.09
CA SER A 384 10.11 1.37 24.77
C SER A 384 9.41 1.32 26.14
N GLY A 385 8.87 2.44 26.61
CA GLY A 385 8.22 2.55 27.92
C GLY A 385 6.71 2.26 27.86
N CYS A 386 6.23 1.39 28.76
CA CYS A 386 4.79 1.20 29.03
C CYS A 386 4.35 1.83 30.37
N ALA A 387 5.12 2.79 30.88
CA ALA A 387 4.88 3.36 32.20
C ALA A 387 3.46 3.96 32.25
N PRO A 388 2.64 3.62 33.27
CA PRO A 388 1.35 4.26 33.44
C PRO A 388 1.56 5.76 33.63
N THR A 389 1.19 6.57 32.65
CA THR A 389 0.92 7.99 32.90
C THR A 389 -0.31 8.02 33.79
N SER A 390 -0.11 8.23 35.08
CA SER A 390 -1.18 8.60 35.99
C SER A 390 -1.87 9.86 35.43
N GLY A 391 -3.04 9.69 34.84
CA GLY A 391 -3.92 10.77 34.40
C GLY A 391 -3.46 11.46 33.13
N ILE A 392 -4.15 11.17 32.02
CA ILE A 392 -4.32 12.15 30.96
C ILE A 392 -5.10 13.31 31.60
N SER A 393 -4.40 14.34 32.07
CA SER A 393 -4.96 15.37 32.97
C SER A 393 -5.08 16.75 32.33
N GLN A 394 -4.73 16.88 31.05
CA GLN A 394 -4.75 18.17 30.36
C GLN A 394 -6.19 18.62 30.08
N PRO A 395 -6.43 19.94 29.95
CA PRO A 395 -7.73 20.48 29.58
C PRO A 395 -8.31 19.78 28.35
N GLY A 396 -9.58 19.38 28.45
CA GLY A 396 -10.27 18.71 27.35
C GLY A 396 -9.97 17.21 27.18
N MET A 397 -9.34 16.56 28.16
CA MET A 397 -9.11 15.11 28.13
C MET A 397 -9.77 14.34 29.28
N SER A 398 -10.72 14.98 29.97
CA SER A 398 -11.47 14.35 31.06
C SER A 398 -12.12 13.04 30.61
N GLY A 399 -11.92 11.98 31.37
CA GLY A 399 -12.48 10.65 31.10
C GLY A 399 -11.65 9.77 30.15
N ILE A 400 -10.55 10.27 29.57
CA ILE A 400 -9.61 9.44 28.82
C ILE A 400 -8.59 8.83 29.77
N THR A 401 -8.27 7.55 29.57
CA THR A 401 -7.26 6.84 30.36
C THR A 401 -6.40 6.00 29.43
N ALA A 402 -5.11 6.34 29.34
CA ALA A 402 -4.11 5.44 28.78
C ALA A 402 -3.88 4.30 29.79
N GLN A 403 -4.05 3.08 29.31
CA GLN A 403 -4.02 1.85 30.08
C GLN A 403 -2.66 1.19 29.91
N SER A 404 -2.07 0.74 31.01
CA SER A 404 -0.93 -0.16 30.94
C SER A 404 -1.36 -1.53 30.43
N PRO A 405 -0.52 -2.22 29.62
CA PRO A 405 -0.75 -3.60 29.23
C PRO A 405 -0.93 -4.51 30.44
N ALA A 406 -1.93 -5.38 30.40
CA ALA A 406 -2.25 -6.35 31.45
C ALA A 406 -2.29 -7.81 30.95
N ASN A 407 -2.23 -8.03 29.63
CA ASN A 407 -2.21 -9.37 29.04
C ASN A 407 -1.18 -9.46 27.88
N PRO A 408 -0.87 -10.68 27.38
CA PRO A 408 0.13 -10.85 26.32
C PRO A 408 -0.19 -10.13 25.01
N ASN A 409 -1.47 -10.05 24.63
CA ASN A 409 -1.89 -9.36 23.40
C ASN A 409 -1.66 -7.85 23.51
N GLU A 410 -2.02 -7.25 24.64
CA GLU A 410 -1.71 -5.84 24.93
C GLU A 410 -0.20 -5.61 24.99
N THR A 411 0.57 -6.51 25.59
CA THR A 411 2.05 -6.39 25.63
C THR A 411 2.68 -6.48 24.24
N ALA A 412 2.11 -7.29 23.36
CA ALA A 412 2.59 -7.47 22.00
C ALA A 412 2.28 -6.27 21.08
N THR A 413 1.17 -5.57 21.32
CA THR A 413 0.65 -4.54 20.42
C THR A 413 0.83 -3.11 20.95
N TRP A 414 0.68 -2.89 22.26
CA TRP A 414 0.78 -1.57 22.88
C TRP A 414 2.25 -1.19 23.15
N CYS A 415 2.50 0.11 23.32
CA CYS A 415 3.84 0.68 23.53
C CYS A 415 4.82 0.36 22.40
N LYS A 416 4.30 0.29 21.17
CA LYS A 416 5.10 0.11 19.95
C LYS A 416 5.05 1.32 19.03
N CYS A 417 4.27 2.35 19.38
CA CYS A 417 4.12 3.55 18.57
C CYS A 417 5.48 4.21 18.31
N GLN A 418 5.64 4.72 17.10
CA GLN A 418 6.89 5.29 16.60
C GLN A 418 6.69 6.77 16.33
N HIS A 419 7.44 7.59 17.07
CA HIS A 419 7.53 9.04 16.90
C HIS A 419 8.98 9.46 17.09
N GLY A 420 9.47 10.43 16.30
CA GLY A 420 10.85 10.86 16.29
C GLY A 420 11.84 9.78 15.83
N THR A 421 11.35 8.71 15.20
CA THR A 421 12.16 7.60 14.70
C THR A 421 11.99 7.44 13.18
N VAL A 422 12.93 6.72 12.56
CA VAL A 422 12.83 6.33 11.14
C VAL A 422 11.60 5.46 10.83
N GLN A 423 10.93 4.93 11.86
CA GLN A 423 9.76 4.07 11.72
C GLN A 423 8.43 4.82 11.78
N PHE A 424 8.43 6.16 11.90
CA PHE A 424 7.19 6.94 12.00
C PHE A 424 6.22 6.63 10.85
N LEU A 425 6.65 6.74 9.59
CA LEU A 425 5.77 6.50 8.44
C LEU A 425 5.37 5.03 8.29
N THR A 426 6.33 4.12 8.40
CA THR A 426 6.11 2.67 8.21
C THR A 426 5.21 2.10 9.30
N TRP A 427 5.37 2.51 10.56
CA TRP A 427 4.53 2.04 11.66
C TRP A 427 3.09 2.55 11.52
N HIS A 428 2.89 3.84 11.22
CA HIS A 428 1.55 4.39 11.05
C HIS A 428 0.83 3.80 9.83
N ARG A 429 1.53 3.47 8.74
CA ARG A 429 0.96 2.71 7.61
C ARG A 429 0.39 1.36 8.05
N MET A 430 1.19 0.57 8.77
CA MET A 430 0.74 -0.74 9.28
C MET A 430 -0.43 -0.58 10.25
N TYR A 431 -0.35 0.40 11.14
CA TYR A 431 -1.41 0.73 12.09
C TYR A 431 -2.74 1.05 11.38
N LEU A 432 -2.72 1.92 10.37
CA LEU A 432 -3.92 2.27 9.61
C LEU A 432 -4.48 1.11 8.79
N TYR A 433 -3.61 0.26 8.22
CA TYR A 433 -4.03 -0.91 7.47
C TYR A 433 -4.89 -1.86 8.32
N TYR A 434 -4.41 -2.21 9.51
CA TYR A 434 -5.16 -3.09 10.40
C TYR A 434 -6.34 -2.39 11.08
N PHE A 435 -6.24 -1.08 11.36
CA PHE A 435 -7.37 -0.30 11.87
C PHE A 435 -8.53 -0.31 10.88
N GLU A 436 -8.25 -0.15 9.59
CA GLU A 436 -9.24 -0.19 8.52
C GLU A 436 -9.94 -1.56 8.44
N GLN A 437 -9.22 -2.68 8.61
CA GLN A 437 -9.84 -4.01 8.68
C GLN A 437 -10.80 -4.16 9.87
N VAL A 438 -10.41 -3.64 11.04
CA VAL A 438 -11.28 -3.63 12.22
C VAL A 438 -12.51 -2.76 11.99
N LEU A 439 -12.32 -1.59 11.35
CA LEU A 439 -13.41 -0.68 11.03
C LEU A 439 -14.40 -1.29 10.03
N GLN A 440 -13.93 -2.02 9.03
CA GLN A 440 -14.76 -2.80 8.09
C GLN A 440 -15.57 -3.89 8.80
N ALA A 441 -14.92 -4.64 9.69
CA ALA A 441 -15.59 -5.66 10.49
C ALA A 441 -16.64 -5.05 11.43
N ALA A 442 -16.35 -3.90 12.03
CA ALA A 442 -17.24 -3.17 12.91
C ALA A 442 -18.44 -2.55 12.18
N SER A 443 -18.25 -2.07 10.95
CA SER A 443 -19.32 -1.47 10.14
C SER A 443 -20.23 -2.50 9.46
N GLY A 444 -19.75 -3.76 9.36
CA GLY A 444 -20.37 -4.81 8.55
C GLY A 444 -20.20 -4.58 7.05
N ASP A 445 -19.22 -3.77 6.64
CA ASP A 445 -19.00 -3.35 5.26
C ASP A 445 -17.53 -3.59 4.86
N PRO A 446 -17.23 -4.67 4.13
CA PRO A 446 -15.86 -4.98 3.69
C PRO A 446 -15.33 -3.98 2.64
N ASN A 447 -16.20 -3.20 2.01
CA ASN A 447 -15.83 -2.21 1.01
C ASN A 447 -15.54 -0.84 1.63
N LEU A 448 -15.81 -0.65 2.93
CA LEU A 448 -15.47 0.58 3.64
C LEU A 448 -13.97 0.83 3.55
N ARG A 449 -13.60 2.06 3.17
CA ARG A 449 -12.22 2.55 3.18
C ARG A 449 -12.11 3.75 4.10
N LEU A 450 -11.00 3.81 4.81
CA LEU A 450 -10.68 4.89 5.74
C LEU A 450 -10.49 6.19 4.93
N PRO A 451 -11.26 7.26 5.18
CA PRO A 451 -11.07 8.49 4.45
C PRO A 451 -9.84 9.25 4.94
N PHE A 452 -9.28 10.13 4.10
CA PHE A 452 -8.22 11.05 4.50
C PHE A 452 -8.72 12.48 4.63
N TYR A 453 -8.14 13.24 5.56
CA TYR A 453 -8.44 14.67 5.73
C TYR A 453 -7.54 15.50 4.81
N ASP A 454 -8.06 15.89 3.64
CA ASP A 454 -7.33 16.67 2.64
C ASP A 454 -7.25 18.18 2.98
N TYR A 455 -6.54 18.48 4.07
CA TYR A 455 -6.42 19.86 4.58
C TYR A 455 -5.63 20.80 3.67
N GLU A 456 -4.85 20.28 2.72
CA GLU A 456 -4.13 21.10 1.73
C GLU A 456 -5.07 21.62 0.64
N THR A 457 -6.10 20.85 0.27
CA THR A 457 -7.17 21.33 -0.60
C THR A 457 -8.18 22.17 0.17
N ASN A 458 -8.55 21.73 1.38
CA ASN A 458 -9.52 22.42 2.23
C ASN A 458 -9.25 22.19 3.72
N GLY A 459 -8.64 23.18 4.37
CA GLY A 459 -8.35 23.17 5.80
C GLY A 459 -9.58 23.26 6.72
N GLN A 460 -10.81 23.35 6.21
CA GLN A 460 -12.02 23.36 7.04
C GLN A 460 -12.23 21.98 7.68
N LEU A 461 -12.52 21.92 8.98
CA LEU A 461 -12.93 20.67 9.62
C LEU A 461 -14.22 20.16 8.95
N PRO A 462 -14.25 18.95 8.36
CA PRO A 462 -15.39 18.50 7.56
C PRO A 462 -16.67 18.42 8.37
N ALA A 463 -17.80 18.83 7.77
CA ALA A 463 -19.14 18.82 8.37
C ALA A 463 -19.49 17.46 9.01
N SER A 464 -19.11 16.35 8.35
CA SER A 464 -19.30 14.98 8.84
C SER A 464 -18.67 14.71 10.22
N TYR A 465 -17.63 15.45 10.61
CA TYR A 465 -16.93 15.34 11.88
C TYR A 465 -17.32 16.43 12.90
N ARG A 466 -18.03 17.50 12.51
CA ARG A 466 -18.38 18.62 13.41
C ARG A 466 -19.87 18.84 13.64
N ASP A 467 -20.73 18.38 12.74
CA ASP A 467 -22.18 18.56 12.88
C ASP A 467 -22.79 17.53 13.83
N GLY A 468 -23.89 17.92 14.50
CA GLY A 468 -24.58 17.09 15.49
C GLY A 468 -23.91 17.10 16.86
N THR A 469 -24.13 16.04 17.63
CA THR A 469 -23.53 15.83 18.96
C THR A 469 -22.82 14.48 18.98
N PRO A 470 -21.91 14.20 19.93
CA PRO A 470 -21.28 12.88 20.06
C PRO A 470 -22.31 11.73 20.18
N ALA A 471 -23.51 12.01 20.71
CA ALA A 471 -24.59 11.03 20.81
C ALA A 471 -25.26 10.70 19.46
N THR A 472 -25.33 11.65 18.53
CA THR A 472 -25.98 11.47 17.21
C THR A 472 -24.97 11.25 16.08
N ASN A 473 -23.71 11.61 16.29
CA ASN A 473 -22.62 11.48 15.33
C ASN A 473 -21.37 10.93 16.03
N PRO A 474 -21.01 9.65 15.81
CA PRO A 474 -19.86 9.02 16.48
C PRO A 474 -18.50 9.59 16.03
N LEU A 475 -18.47 10.41 14.98
CA LEU A 475 -17.27 11.11 14.50
C LEU A 475 -17.05 12.47 15.19
N ARG A 476 -18.03 12.94 15.95
CA ARG A 476 -18.04 14.25 16.63
C ARG A 476 -17.39 14.15 18.00
N ILE A 477 -16.38 14.98 18.26
CA ILE A 477 -15.72 15.13 19.56
C ILE A 477 -15.73 16.59 20.03
N ASP A 478 -16.39 16.87 21.15
CA ASP A 478 -16.53 18.23 21.71
C ASP A 478 -15.20 18.88 22.08
N ASN A 479 -14.21 18.05 22.46
CA ASN A 479 -12.88 18.46 22.88
C ASN A 479 -11.92 18.76 21.71
N ARG A 480 -12.39 19.57 20.76
CA ARG A 480 -11.57 20.23 19.72
C ARG A 480 -11.73 21.75 19.81
N LEU A 481 -10.91 22.52 19.12
CA LEU A 481 -11.03 23.99 19.09
C LEU A 481 -12.46 24.41 18.71
N THR A 482 -13.05 25.31 19.50
CA THR A 482 -14.46 25.70 19.34
C THR A 482 -14.75 26.28 17.96
N SER A 483 -13.86 27.10 17.40
CA SER A 483 -14.05 27.71 16.08
C SER A 483 -14.02 26.68 14.93
N LEU A 484 -13.22 25.61 15.05
CA LEU A 484 -13.23 24.50 14.10
C LEU A 484 -14.53 23.68 14.18
N ASN A 485 -14.99 23.37 15.41
CA ASN A 485 -16.27 22.66 15.61
C ASN A 485 -17.48 23.50 15.17
N ALA A 486 -17.43 24.82 15.36
CA ALA A 486 -18.47 25.74 14.87
C ALA A 486 -18.43 25.94 13.35
N GLY A 487 -17.34 25.53 12.68
CA GLY A 487 -17.14 25.77 11.25
C GLY A 487 -16.86 27.22 10.89
N THR A 488 -16.44 28.05 11.87
CA THR A 488 -16.18 29.49 11.69
C THR A 488 -14.71 29.80 11.38
N SER A 489 -13.82 28.82 11.53
CA SER A 489 -12.42 28.88 11.12
C SER A 489 -11.97 27.57 10.49
N SER A 490 -10.79 27.60 9.87
CA SER A 490 -10.12 26.48 9.22
C SER A 490 -8.66 26.41 9.66
N LEU A 491 -8.00 25.27 9.42
CA LEU A 491 -6.55 25.15 9.59
C LEU A 491 -5.82 26.19 8.72
N SER A 492 -4.79 26.83 9.26
CA SER A 492 -4.01 27.82 8.50
C SER A 492 -3.09 27.13 7.48
N PRO A 493 -2.82 27.75 6.32
CA PRO A 493 -1.88 27.19 5.35
C PRO A 493 -0.47 26.93 5.91
N ALA A 494 -0.05 27.70 6.94
CA ALA A 494 1.24 27.50 7.59
C ALA A 494 1.33 26.15 8.31
N VAL A 495 0.23 25.70 8.96
CA VAL A 495 0.24 24.42 9.71
C VAL A 495 -0.04 23.20 8.84
N THR A 496 -0.62 23.40 7.66
CA THR A 496 -0.96 22.31 6.73
C THR A 496 0.12 22.09 5.66
N SER A 497 1.00 23.07 5.45
CA SER A 497 1.98 23.06 4.36
C SER A 497 2.82 21.79 4.31
N THR A 498 2.90 21.23 3.10
CA THR A 498 3.66 20.02 2.78
C THR A 498 4.99 20.31 2.07
N THR A 499 5.26 21.57 1.71
CA THR A 499 6.37 21.99 0.84
C THR A 499 7.72 21.50 1.34
N ALA A 500 8.03 21.72 2.63
CA ALA A 500 9.32 21.32 3.21
C ALA A 500 9.52 19.80 3.14
N ALA A 501 8.49 19.02 3.46
CA ALA A 501 8.56 17.56 3.34
C ALA A 501 8.75 17.14 1.87
N MET A 502 7.94 17.65 0.95
CA MET A 502 7.96 17.21 -0.45
C MET A 502 9.26 17.51 -1.20
N ASN A 503 10.02 18.52 -0.75
CA ASN A 503 11.34 18.84 -1.30
C ASN A 503 12.46 17.90 -0.85
N ASN A 504 12.24 17.07 0.19
CA ASN A 504 13.22 16.07 0.59
C ASN A 504 13.31 14.96 -0.47
N THR A 505 14.50 14.46 -0.77
CA THR A 505 14.69 13.32 -1.68
C THR A 505 15.10 12.05 -0.95
N ALA A 506 15.57 12.16 0.30
CA ALA A 506 15.93 11.06 1.17
C ALA A 506 14.81 10.74 2.17
N TYR A 507 14.60 9.45 2.43
CA TYR A 507 13.54 8.95 3.32
C TYR A 507 13.57 9.57 4.72
N ASN A 508 14.73 9.60 5.38
CA ASN A 508 14.82 10.12 6.76
C ASN A 508 14.44 11.60 6.84
N GLY A 509 14.95 12.42 5.91
CA GLY A 509 14.62 13.84 5.85
C GLY A 509 13.13 14.08 5.57
N PHE A 510 12.54 13.30 4.66
CA PHE A 510 11.11 13.32 4.38
C PHE A 510 10.29 12.92 5.61
N ASN A 511 10.62 11.79 6.24
CA ASN A 511 9.97 11.25 7.44
C ASN A 511 9.92 12.28 8.56
N SER A 512 11.07 12.87 8.92
CA SER A 512 11.16 13.87 9.99
C SER A 512 10.45 15.18 9.64
N SER A 513 10.58 15.64 8.38
CA SER A 513 9.94 16.89 7.95
C SER A 513 8.42 16.76 7.97
N LEU A 514 7.88 15.64 7.45
CA LEU A 514 6.45 15.36 7.43
C LEU A 514 5.87 15.15 8.83
N GLU A 515 6.61 14.47 9.72
CA GLU A 515 6.24 14.28 11.13
C GLU A 515 6.13 15.61 11.90
N SER A 516 6.96 16.60 11.56
CA SER A 516 6.88 17.94 12.14
C SER A 516 5.69 18.73 11.58
N THR A 517 5.73 19.03 10.28
CA THR A 517 4.69 19.82 9.58
C THR A 517 4.42 19.15 8.24
N PRO A 518 3.18 18.70 7.98
CA PRO A 518 1.95 19.05 8.70
C PRO A 518 1.56 18.19 9.92
N HIS A 519 2.18 17.03 10.16
CA HIS A 519 1.65 16.09 11.15
C HIS A 519 1.49 16.69 12.56
N GLY A 520 2.57 17.15 13.19
CA GLY A 520 2.53 17.69 14.56
C GLY A 520 1.78 19.02 14.67
N SER A 521 1.87 19.88 13.66
CA SER A 521 1.18 21.16 13.62
C SER A 521 -0.35 21.01 13.50
N VAL A 522 -0.84 20.07 12.68
CA VAL A 522 -2.28 19.78 12.57
C VAL A 522 -2.84 19.17 13.87
N HIS A 523 -2.08 18.29 14.54
CA HIS A 523 -2.44 17.80 15.87
C HIS A 523 -2.69 18.97 16.86
N CYS A 524 -1.75 19.91 16.93
CA CYS A 524 -1.87 21.08 17.80
C CYS A 524 -2.92 22.10 17.36
N ALA A 525 -3.27 22.17 16.08
CA ALA A 525 -4.31 23.08 15.59
C ALA A 525 -5.74 22.56 15.89
N ILE A 526 -5.94 21.22 15.91
CA ILE A 526 -7.25 20.61 16.19
C ILE A 526 -7.58 20.58 17.69
N ALA A 527 -6.56 20.58 18.55
CA ALA A 527 -6.65 20.64 20.01
C ALA A 527 -7.63 21.70 20.55
N VAL A 528 -8.07 21.59 21.81
CA VAL A 528 -9.03 22.56 22.41
C VAL A 528 -8.50 24.00 22.43
N GLN A 529 -7.19 24.17 22.62
CA GLN A 529 -6.50 25.46 22.58
C GLN A 529 -5.24 25.34 21.71
N SER A 530 -4.32 24.49 22.15
CA SER A 530 -3.23 23.92 21.36
C SER A 530 -2.67 22.70 22.10
N CYS A 531 -1.56 22.13 21.67
CA CYS A 531 -0.91 21.04 22.40
C CYS A 531 -0.49 21.49 23.83
N PRO A 532 -0.65 20.66 24.87
CA PRO A 532 -1.16 19.29 24.86
C PRO A 532 -2.64 19.17 25.29
N THR A 533 -3.53 20.04 24.82
CA THR A 533 -4.96 20.06 25.23
C THR A 533 -5.88 19.35 24.23
N GLY A 534 -7.02 18.82 24.68
CA GLY A 534 -7.96 18.09 23.82
C GLY A 534 -7.38 16.78 23.28
N TYR A 535 -8.21 15.90 22.70
CA TYR A 535 -7.74 14.56 22.36
C TYR A 535 -6.55 14.60 21.38
N MET A 536 -6.68 15.35 20.28
CA MET A 536 -5.63 15.48 19.26
C MET A 536 -4.34 16.17 19.73
N GLY A 537 -4.34 16.85 20.87
CA GLY A 537 -3.19 17.65 21.34
C GLY A 537 -2.07 16.84 21.99
N ALA A 538 -2.30 15.58 22.37
CA ALA A 538 -1.26 14.75 22.97
C ALA A 538 -1.29 13.30 22.46
N VAL A 539 -0.12 12.70 22.30
CA VAL A 539 0.03 11.33 21.79
C VAL A 539 -0.78 10.31 22.60
N PRO A 540 -0.81 10.36 23.95
CA PRO A 540 -1.62 9.45 24.77
C PRO A 540 -3.13 9.52 24.55
N ALA A 541 -3.63 10.64 24.03
CA ALA A 541 -5.06 10.90 23.88
C ALA A 541 -5.54 10.89 22.42
N ALA A 542 -4.66 11.17 21.45
CA ALA A 542 -5.04 11.47 20.07
C ALA A 542 -5.88 10.38 19.40
N GLY A 543 -5.52 9.11 19.58
CA GLY A 543 -6.25 7.98 19.00
C GLY A 543 -7.71 7.82 19.47
N ASN A 544 -8.14 8.56 20.50
CA ASN A 544 -9.53 8.58 20.95
C ASN A 544 -10.43 9.50 20.11
N ASP A 545 -9.86 10.33 19.23
CA ASP A 545 -10.61 11.17 18.30
C ASP A 545 -10.67 10.51 16.91
N PRO A 546 -11.84 10.20 16.33
CA PRO A 546 -11.97 9.64 14.99
C PRO A 546 -11.26 10.43 13.87
N ILE A 547 -11.05 11.75 14.02
CA ILE A 547 -10.33 12.54 13.01
C ILE A 547 -8.83 12.19 12.96
N PHE A 548 -8.29 11.61 14.03
CA PHE A 548 -6.90 11.14 14.11
C PHE A 548 -6.55 10.19 12.97
N TYR A 549 -7.40 9.19 12.74
CA TYR A 549 -7.16 8.16 11.74
C TYR A 549 -7.25 8.76 10.33
N SER A 550 -8.12 9.74 10.10
CA SER A 550 -8.20 10.43 8.81
C SER A 550 -7.07 11.41 8.57
N HIS A 551 -6.55 12.04 9.64
CA HIS A 551 -5.32 12.84 9.60
C HIS A 551 -4.13 11.95 9.20
N HIS A 552 -3.95 10.84 9.90
CA HIS A 552 -2.87 9.88 9.62
C HIS A 552 -3.02 9.19 8.25
N ALA A 553 -4.26 8.97 7.77
CA ALA A 553 -4.49 8.53 6.39
C ALA A 553 -4.02 9.57 5.37
N ASN A 554 -4.10 10.87 5.68
CA ASN A 554 -3.52 11.90 4.81
C ASN A 554 -1.98 11.92 4.89
N ILE A 555 -1.40 11.67 6.07
CA ILE A 555 0.06 11.51 6.22
C ILE A 555 0.57 10.34 5.37
N ASP A 556 -0.11 9.19 5.45
CA ASP A 556 0.20 8.01 4.64
C ASP A 556 0.01 8.27 3.13
N ARG A 557 -1.03 9.02 2.75
CA ARG A 557 -1.23 9.47 1.36
C ARG A 557 -0.10 10.37 0.86
N LEU A 558 0.35 11.33 1.67
CA LEU A 558 1.45 12.22 1.33
C LEU A 558 2.76 11.42 1.17
N TYR A 559 2.96 10.38 1.99
CA TYR A 559 4.07 9.44 1.79
C TYR A 559 3.98 8.73 0.43
N GLU A 560 2.81 8.24 0.01
CA GLU A 560 2.64 7.65 -1.33
C GLU A 560 2.90 8.66 -2.46
N CYS A 561 2.39 9.88 -2.34
CA CYS A 561 2.65 10.94 -3.32
C CYS A 561 4.13 11.24 -3.46
N TRP A 562 4.86 11.22 -2.34
CA TRP A 562 6.30 11.41 -2.33
C TRP A 562 7.03 10.22 -2.96
N LEU A 563 6.65 8.98 -2.64
CA LEU A 563 7.21 7.79 -3.27
C LEU A 563 7.00 7.79 -4.79
N ALA A 564 5.82 8.17 -5.27
CA ALA A 564 5.44 8.13 -6.70
C ALA A 564 6.38 8.91 -7.63
N VAL A 565 7.14 9.89 -7.12
CA VAL A 565 8.13 10.63 -7.92
C VAL A 565 9.34 9.76 -8.28
N SER A 566 9.83 8.95 -7.35
CA SER A 566 11.00 8.07 -7.56
C SER A 566 10.96 6.88 -6.57
N PRO A 567 10.08 5.89 -6.79
CA PRO A 567 9.75 4.89 -5.78
C PRO A 567 10.98 4.12 -5.26
N ASN A 568 11.84 3.68 -6.18
CA ASN A 568 12.99 2.82 -5.85
C ASN A 568 14.07 3.54 -5.03
N THR A 569 14.25 4.85 -5.18
CA THR A 569 15.28 5.62 -4.47
C THR A 569 14.76 6.24 -3.17
N ARG A 570 13.44 6.31 -3.02
CA ARG A 570 12.75 6.98 -1.90
C ARG A 570 12.31 6.01 -0.80
N LEU A 571 12.23 4.71 -1.09
CA LEU A 571 11.96 3.70 -0.08
C LEU A 571 13.11 3.57 0.94
N PRO A 572 12.81 3.23 2.21
CA PRO A 572 13.85 2.93 3.19
C PRO A 572 14.65 1.68 2.77
N THR A 573 15.98 1.75 2.88
CA THR A 573 16.89 0.66 2.48
C THR A 573 17.63 0.02 3.65
N ASN A 574 17.53 0.60 4.84
CA ASN A 574 18.21 0.11 6.03
C ASN A 574 17.63 -1.26 6.47
N SER A 575 18.45 -2.31 6.48
CA SER A 575 18.01 -3.67 6.79
C SER A 575 17.45 -3.83 8.20
N GLY A 576 17.95 -3.07 9.18
CA GLY A 576 17.42 -3.05 10.55
C GLY A 576 16.02 -2.45 10.62
N GLN A 577 15.80 -1.34 9.89
CA GLN A 577 14.48 -0.74 9.76
C GLN A 577 13.50 -1.71 9.08
N LEU A 578 13.90 -2.30 7.95
CA LEU A 578 13.07 -3.23 7.17
C LEU A 578 12.75 -4.54 7.89
N GLY A 579 13.69 -5.08 8.66
CA GLY A 579 13.53 -6.31 9.44
C GLY A 579 12.78 -6.14 10.76
N THR A 580 12.47 -4.90 11.17
CA THR A 580 11.69 -4.65 12.38
C THR A 580 10.28 -5.23 12.23
N SER A 581 9.78 -5.90 13.27
CA SER A 581 8.46 -6.53 13.27
C SER A 581 7.54 -5.88 14.28
N TYR A 582 6.28 -5.69 13.90
CA TYR A 582 5.23 -5.16 14.76
C TYR A 582 4.04 -6.10 14.78
N THR A 583 3.32 -6.13 15.91
CA THR A 583 2.10 -6.89 16.08
C THR A 583 0.92 -5.94 16.15
N PHE A 584 -0.12 -6.22 15.36
CA PHE A 584 -1.40 -5.49 15.33
C PHE A 584 -2.57 -6.48 15.50
N ILE A 585 -3.81 -5.97 15.47
CA ILE A 585 -5.02 -6.77 15.57
C ILE A 585 -5.76 -6.79 14.22
N ASP A 586 -6.12 -7.96 13.72
CA ASP A 586 -6.92 -8.09 12.48
C ASP A 586 -8.42 -7.82 12.70
N GLY A 587 -9.21 -7.84 11.62
CA GLY A 587 -10.67 -7.64 11.67
C GLY A 587 -11.44 -8.65 12.52
N ALA A 588 -10.87 -9.83 12.79
CA ALA A 588 -11.45 -10.85 13.66
C ALA A 588 -11.07 -10.67 15.14
N GLY A 589 -10.09 -9.80 15.44
CA GLY A 589 -9.61 -9.56 16.79
C GLY A 589 -8.42 -10.44 17.19
N ASN A 590 -7.69 -11.00 16.23
CA ASN A 590 -6.50 -11.83 16.46
C ASN A 590 -5.20 -11.01 16.31
N PRO A 591 -4.15 -11.30 17.09
CA PRO A 591 -2.85 -10.68 16.90
C PRO A 591 -2.17 -11.18 15.62
N VAL A 592 -1.65 -10.25 14.82
CA VAL A 592 -0.92 -10.55 13.58
C VAL A 592 0.41 -9.80 13.60
N THR A 593 1.51 -10.53 13.41
CA THR A 593 2.86 -9.98 13.34
C THR A 593 3.32 -9.90 11.88
N ARG A 594 3.86 -8.74 11.50
CA ARG A 594 4.43 -8.47 10.17
C ARG A 594 5.73 -7.68 10.29
N THR A 595 6.60 -7.87 9.31
CA THR A 595 7.82 -7.05 9.16
C THR A 595 7.47 -5.75 8.45
N VAL A 596 8.24 -4.69 8.70
CA VAL A 596 8.14 -3.43 7.95
C VAL A 596 8.30 -3.68 6.44
N ALA A 597 9.26 -4.53 6.04
CA ALA A 597 9.50 -4.89 4.64
C ALA A 597 8.27 -5.45 3.90
N SER A 598 7.40 -6.18 4.63
CA SER A 598 6.19 -6.79 4.05
C SER A 598 5.01 -5.82 3.87
N MET A 599 5.13 -4.58 4.35
CA MET A 599 4.04 -3.59 4.38
C MET A 599 4.54 -2.19 3.96
N LEU A 600 5.53 -2.14 3.06
CA LEU A 600 6.19 -0.91 2.63
C LEU A 600 5.38 -0.07 1.66
N THR A 601 4.61 -0.67 0.75
CA THR A 601 3.91 0.04 -0.32
C THR A 601 2.41 -0.23 -0.29
N THR A 602 1.60 0.71 -0.77
CA THR A 602 0.15 0.49 -0.85
C THR A 602 -0.24 -0.61 -1.85
N ALA A 603 0.60 -0.83 -2.87
CA ALA A 603 0.48 -1.96 -3.79
C ALA A 603 0.58 -3.32 -3.07
N GLN A 604 1.52 -3.49 -2.13
CA GLN A 604 1.60 -4.70 -1.29
C GLN A 604 0.34 -4.88 -0.41
N LEU A 605 -0.31 -3.77 -0.06
CA LEU A 605 -1.44 -3.74 0.86
C LEU A 605 -2.80 -3.75 0.17
N GLY A 606 -2.85 -3.68 -1.16
CA GLY A 606 -4.10 -3.78 -1.93
C GLY A 606 -5.06 -2.60 -1.77
N TYR A 607 -4.54 -1.38 -1.52
CA TYR A 607 -5.35 -0.14 -1.51
C TYR A 607 -4.64 0.99 -2.24
N SER A 608 -5.38 2.06 -2.54
CA SER A 608 -4.84 3.28 -3.14
C SER A 608 -5.52 4.52 -2.57
N TYR A 609 -5.09 5.71 -3.02
CA TYR A 609 -5.65 6.98 -2.57
C TYR A 609 -6.32 7.79 -3.70
N ALA A 610 -7.40 8.46 -3.32
CA ALA A 610 -7.89 9.74 -3.84
C ALA A 610 -6.80 10.67 -4.36
N SER A 611 -6.99 11.31 -5.51
CA SER A 611 -6.30 12.58 -5.77
C SER A 611 -6.64 13.58 -4.66
N GLY A 612 -5.65 14.37 -4.23
CA GLY A 612 -5.79 15.39 -3.18
C GLY A 612 -4.64 16.39 -3.22
N GLY A 613 -4.66 17.38 -2.34
CA GLY A 613 -3.69 18.48 -2.31
C GLY A 613 -2.31 18.11 -1.77
N GLY A 614 -1.32 18.99 -1.88
CA GLY A 614 -0.02 18.84 -1.21
C GLY A 614 0.93 17.77 -1.77
N CYS A 615 0.59 17.14 -2.91
CA CYS A 615 1.51 16.26 -3.62
C CYS A 615 2.51 17.09 -4.45
N PRO A 616 3.73 16.57 -4.70
CA PRO A 616 4.75 17.34 -5.42
C PRO A 616 4.28 17.65 -6.86
N ALA A 617 4.49 18.89 -7.30
CA ALA A 617 4.29 19.25 -8.71
C ALA A 617 5.27 18.42 -9.57
N GLY A 618 4.79 17.89 -10.70
CA GLY A 618 5.45 16.82 -11.46
C GLY A 618 6.96 16.98 -11.73
N ARG A 619 7.65 15.84 -11.67
CA ARG A 619 9.01 15.51 -12.17
C ARG A 619 10.07 16.62 -12.08
N GLN A 620 10.73 16.72 -10.93
CA GLN A 620 12.18 16.92 -10.92
C GLN A 620 12.85 15.62 -10.46
N ALA A 621 13.42 14.90 -11.43
CA ALA A 621 14.35 13.83 -11.15
C ALA A 621 15.66 14.48 -10.69
N VAL A 622 15.81 14.65 -9.38
CA VAL A 622 17.11 14.95 -8.79
C VAL A 622 17.70 13.62 -8.35
N SER A 623 18.83 13.24 -8.97
CA SER A 623 19.52 11.99 -8.67
C SER A 623 19.93 11.99 -7.19
N ALA A 624 19.26 11.18 -6.38
CA ALA A 624 19.64 10.96 -4.98
C ALA A 624 20.76 9.92 -4.94
N VAL A 625 21.94 10.32 -4.47
CA VAL A 625 23.01 9.38 -4.12
C VAL A 625 22.57 8.66 -2.84
N ALA A 626 22.46 7.35 -2.91
CA ALA A 626 22.02 6.51 -1.80
C ALA A 626 23.04 6.51 -0.64
N GLY A 627 22.55 6.74 0.59
CA GLY A 627 23.10 6.11 1.79
C GLY A 627 24.14 6.87 2.62
N ALA A 628 24.45 8.13 2.32
CA ALA A 628 25.26 8.97 3.21
C ALA A 628 24.43 10.15 3.73
N GLU A 629 24.52 10.44 5.04
CA GLU A 629 24.04 11.73 5.55
C GLU A 629 24.71 12.86 4.74
N PRO A 630 23.94 13.85 4.24
CA PRO A 630 24.51 14.99 3.56
C PRO A 630 25.56 15.63 4.47
N GLN A 631 26.79 15.77 3.98
CA GLN A 631 27.79 16.53 4.70
C GLN A 631 27.31 17.98 4.76
N VAL A 632 27.05 18.51 5.95
CA VAL A 632 26.59 19.90 6.13
C VAL A 632 27.73 20.82 6.55
N LYS A 633 27.69 22.08 6.09
CA LYS A 633 28.47 23.18 6.66
C LYS A 633 27.58 23.94 7.63
N LYS A 634 28.00 24.04 8.90
CA LYS A 634 27.28 24.76 9.95
C LYS A 634 27.80 26.19 10.08
N PHE A 635 26.89 27.15 10.11
CA PHE A 635 27.18 28.56 10.32
C PHE A 635 26.43 29.03 11.57
N GLN A 636 27.15 29.39 12.62
CA GLN A 636 26.52 29.85 13.86
C GLN A 636 26.00 31.27 13.66
N VAL A 637 24.73 31.51 14.03
CA VAL A 637 24.08 32.80 13.77
C VAL A 637 23.62 33.50 15.05
N VAL A 638 23.06 32.74 16.00
CA VAL A 638 22.68 33.26 17.31
C VAL A 638 23.42 32.43 18.35
N PRO A 639 24.50 32.96 18.97
CA PRO A 639 25.39 32.15 19.80
C PRO A 639 24.93 32.00 21.25
N ASN A 640 23.92 32.76 21.68
CA ASN A 640 23.49 32.85 23.07
C ASN A 640 22.02 32.43 23.22
N GLU A 641 21.69 32.01 24.44
CA GLU A 641 20.32 31.68 24.81
C GLU A 641 19.38 32.85 24.52
N THR A 642 18.25 32.54 23.88
CA THR A 642 17.22 33.51 23.54
C THR A 642 15.89 33.03 24.10
N LYS A 643 15.23 33.91 24.84
CA LYS A 643 13.88 33.69 25.37
C LYS A 643 12.85 34.27 24.41
N LEU A 644 11.87 33.46 24.02
CA LEU A 644 10.74 33.93 23.23
C LEU A 644 9.79 34.73 24.14
N GLN A 645 9.44 35.92 23.68
CA GLN A 645 8.41 36.75 24.28
C GLN A 645 7.03 36.14 24.00
N ARG A 646 6.02 36.54 24.79
CA ARG A 646 4.64 36.12 24.53
C ARG A 646 4.12 36.63 23.18
N GLY A 647 4.59 37.78 22.71
CA GLY A 647 4.26 38.32 21.40
C GLY A 647 5.30 37.94 20.34
N VAL A 648 5.50 38.82 19.37
CA VAL A 648 6.53 38.63 18.34
C VAL A 648 7.92 38.70 18.97
N THR A 649 8.77 37.71 18.65
CA THR A 649 10.20 37.76 18.96
C THR A 649 10.99 37.82 17.67
N ALA A 650 11.75 38.88 17.45
CA ALA A 650 12.65 39.00 16.31
C ALA A 650 14.10 38.84 16.79
N VAL A 651 14.84 37.94 16.15
CA VAL A 651 16.23 37.66 16.47
C VAL A 651 17.09 37.96 15.24
N PRO A 652 18.10 38.85 15.34
CA PRO A 652 18.97 39.13 14.21
C PRO A 652 19.64 37.86 13.68
N LEU A 653 19.51 37.62 12.38
CA LEU A 653 20.08 36.49 11.67
C LEU A 653 21.19 36.99 10.72
N ARG A 654 22.43 36.94 11.20
CA ARG A 654 23.62 37.23 10.39
C ARG A 654 24.04 36.00 9.59
N ILE A 655 23.78 36.03 8.30
CA ILE A 655 24.19 34.96 7.39
C ILE A 655 25.68 35.16 7.06
N ALA A 656 26.53 34.20 7.39
CA ALA A 656 27.97 34.28 7.08
C ALA A 656 28.21 34.39 5.57
N PRO A 657 29.22 35.15 5.09
CA PRO A 657 29.51 35.31 3.65
C PRO A 657 29.61 33.99 2.89
N GLU A 658 30.19 32.96 3.51
CA GLU A 658 30.34 31.63 2.93
C GLU A 658 29.00 30.90 2.80
N ALA A 659 28.07 31.12 3.73
CA ALA A 659 26.70 30.62 3.64
C ALA A 659 25.93 31.37 2.53
N ARG A 660 26.10 32.70 2.43
CA ARG A 660 25.52 33.52 1.36
C ARG A 660 25.93 33.01 -0.02
N SER A 661 27.21 32.70 -0.22
CA SER A 661 27.70 32.12 -1.49
C SER A 661 27.20 30.70 -1.76
N ALA A 662 26.85 29.93 -0.73
CA ALA A 662 26.32 28.57 -0.90
C ALA A 662 24.81 28.56 -1.22
N ILE A 663 24.08 29.60 -0.78
CA ILE A 663 22.63 29.75 -0.92
C ILE A 663 22.25 30.58 -2.16
N ALA A 664 23.11 31.52 -2.58
CA ALA A 664 22.87 32.35 -3.75
C ALA A 664 23.18 31.58 -5.05
N PRO A 665 22.20 31.35 -5.94
CA PRO A 665 22.49 30.77 -7.24
C PRO A 665 23.31 31.79 -8.06
N THR A 666 24.51 31.41 -8.50
CA THR A 666 25.19 32.20 -9.55
C THR A 666 24.53 31.91 -10.90
N ALA A 667 24.76 32.77 -11.91
CA ALA A 667 24.31 32.50 -13.27
C ALA A 667 24.90 31.19 -13.86
N GLU A 668 25.98 30.67 -13.26
CA GLU A 668 26.61 29.39 -13.61
C GLU A 668 25.97 28.16 -12.89
N ASP A 669 25.07 28.38 -11.92
CA ASP A 669 24.46 27.32 -11.10
C ASP A 669 23.04 26.93 -11.55
N ALA A 670 22.55 27.45 -12.67
CA ALA A 670 21.19 27.20 -13.17
C ALA A 670 20.89 25.70 -13.40
N ASP A 671 21.90 24.90 -13.73
CA ASP A 671 21.79 23.47 -14.04
C ASP A 671 22.24 22.56 -12.87
N LYS A 672 22.64 23.11 -11.72
CA LYS A 672 23.10 22.32 -10.56
C LYS A 672 21.96 22.05 -9.57
N PRO A 673 21.96 20.90 -8.87
CA PRO A 673 21.00 20.63 -7.82
C PRO A 673 21.09 21.68 -6.70
N ILE A 674 19.93 22.20 -6.29
CA ILE A 674 19.81 23.21 -5.24
C ILE A 674 20.28 22.57 -3.93
N LYS A 675 21.24 23.22 -3.27
CA LYS A 675 21.71 22.80 -1.95
C LYS A 675 20.67 23.19 -0.91
N ARG A 676 20.27 22.24 -0.07
CA ARG A 676 19.35 22.50 1.02
C ARG A 676 20.00 23.38 2.09
N ALA A 677 19.24 24.33 2.61
CA ALA A 677 19.62 25.17 3.74
C ALA A 677 18.60 25.04 4.87
N LEU A 678 19.07 24.62 6.04
CA LEU A 678 18.25 24.42 7.24
C LEU A 678 18.52 25.54 8.24
N VAL A 679 17.45 26.08 8.84
CA VAL A 679 17.54 26.81 10.10
C VAL A 679 17.40 25.78 11.22
N VAL A 680 18.46 25.65 12.01
CA VAL A 680 18.54 24.69 13.12
C VAL A 680 18.52 25.45 14.44
N ILE A 681 17.46 25.25 15.21
CA ILE A 681 17.29 25.77 16.56
C ILE A 681 17.73 24.68 17.53
N GLU A 682 18.80 24.95 18.27
CA GLU A 682 19.39 24.01 19.22
C GLU A 682 18.91 24.33 20.63
N GLY A 683 18.56 23.27 21.36
CA GLY A 683 18.20 23.36 22.77
C GLY A 683 16.94 24.15 23.06
N LEU A 684 15.88 23.95 22.28
CA LEU A 684 14.55 24.46 22.58
C LEU A 684 14.02 23.82 23.86
N GLU A 685 13.72 24.64 24.85
CA GLU A 685 13.24 24.27 26.19
C GLU A 685 12.00 25.10 26.55
N VAL A 686 11.11 24.49 27.33
CA VAL A 686 9.96 25.17 27.95
C VAL A 686 9.86 24.69 29.41
N ASP A 687 9.42 25.55 30.31
CA ASP A 687 9.17 25.16 31.71
C ASP A 687 7.76 24.56 31.87
N GLU A 688 6.80 25.02 31.06
CA GLU A 688 5.49 24.42 30.85
C GLU A 688 5.01 24.68 29.41
N SER A 689 4.00 23.93 28.94
CA SER A 689 3.51 24.12 27.56
C SER A 689 3.03 25.56 27.33
N PRO A 690 3.43 26.21 26.24
CA PRO A 690 2.95 27.55 25.90
C PRO A 690 1.51 27.56 25.37
N HIS A 691 0.89 26.40 25.14
CA HIS A 691 -0.46 26.25 24.57
C HIS A 691 -0.68 27.03 23.26
N VAL A 692 0.39 27.22 22.49
CA VAL A 692 0.42 27.79 21.15
C VAL A 692 1.52 27.10 20.33
N MET A 693 1.52 27.32 19.03
CA MET A 693 2.65 27.04 18.15
C MET A 693 3.38 28.35 17.81
N TYR A 694 4.56 28.26 17.21
CA TYR A 694 5.24 29.43 16.66
C TYR A 694 5.43 29.28 15.15
N GLU A 695 4.88 30.21 14.37
CA GLU A 695 5.26 30.40 12.98
C GLU A 695 6.60 31.13 12.93
N VAL A 696 7.55 30.58 12.19
CA VAL A 696 8.91 31.10 12.08
C VAL A 696 9.10 31.68 10.69
N TYR A 697 9.44 32.95 10.62
CA TYR A 697 9.67 33.68 9.38
C TYR A 697 11.13 34.15 9.29
N LEU A 698 11.66 34.17 8.07
CA LEU A 698 12.77 35.06 7.73
C LEU A 698 12.19 36.39 7.30
N LYS A 699 12.71 37.49 7.84
CA LYS A 699 12.27 38.85 7.52
C LYS A 699 13.45 39.74 7.18
N ARG A 700 13.38 40.44 6.06
CA ARG A 700 14.37 41.44 5.63
C ARG A 700 14.12 42.81 6.28
N SER A 701 15.14 43.66 6.25
CA SER A 701 15.08 45.03 6.77
C SER A 701 14.06 45.93 6.05
N ASP A 702 13.69 45.61 4.80
CA ASP A 702 12.63 46.31 4.04
C ASP A 702 11.21 45.82 4.36
N GLY A 703 11.09 44.83 5.26
CA GLY A 703 9.81 44.28 5.72
C GLY A 703 9.32 43.06 4.95
N GLU A 704 9.98 42.66 3.87
CA GLU A 704 9.64 41.42 3.16
C GLU A 704 9.90 40.21 4.06
N ARG A 705 8.97 39.24 4.10
CA ARG A 705 9.10 38.05 4.93
C ARG A 705 8.66 36.78 4.22
N SER A 706 9.26 35.65 4.58
CA SER A 706 8.92 34.32 4.07
C SER A 706 8.85 33.31 5.22
N LEU A 707 7.85 32.43 5.19
CA LEU A 707 7.66 31.39 6.20
C LEU A 707 8.74 30.32 6.03
N VAL A 708 9.39 29.97 7.14
CA VAL A 708 10.39 28.91 7.23
C VAL A 708 9.78 27.61 7.75
N GLY A 709 8.85 27.72 8.69
CA GLY A 709 8.15 26.56 9.22
C GLY A 709 7.37 26.87 10.50
N VAL A 710 6.85 25.82 11.12
CA VAL A 710 6.07 25.91 12.36
C VAL A 710 6.73 25.07 13.44
N ILE A 711 6.97 25.68 14.60
CA ILE A 711 7.38 24.96 15.81
C ILE A 711 6.11 24.53 16.54
N SER A 712 5.84 23.22 16.50
CA SER A 712 4.77 22.60 17.29
C SER A 712 5.32 21.91 18.54
N PHE A 713 4.50 21.84 19.58
CA PHE A 713 4.83 21.18 20.85
C PHE A 713 4.15 19.81 21.00
N PHE A 714 3.74 19.20 19.88
CA PHE A 714 3.22 17.84 19.90
C PHE A 714 4.33 16.87 20.34
N GLY A 715 4.03 16.01 21.31
CA GLY A 715 5.01 15.10 21.93
C GLY A 715 6.10 15.80 22.78
N PHE A 716 5.97 17.11 23.06
CA PHE A 716 6.93 17.83 23.89
C PHE A 716 6.67 17.55 25.39
N GLY A 717 7.64 16.96 26.09
CA GLY A 717 7.57 16.69 27.54
C GLY A 717 7.10 15.28 27.94
N ASP A 718 6.73 14.42 27.00
CA ASP A 718 6.45 13.00 27.26
C ASP A 718 7.78 12.21 27.23
N HIS A 719 8.35 11.92 28.39
CA HIS A 719 9.66 11.26 28.53
C HIS A 719 9.58 9.73 28.34
N HIS A 720 10.50 9.12 27.56
CA HIS A 720 11.45 8.07 28.00
C HIS A 720 12.42 7.57 26.89
N GLU A 721 13.70 7.55 27.25
CA GLU A 721 14.90 6.81 26.78
C GLU A 721 14.97 6.21 25.36
N GLY A 722 15.78 6.87 24.51
CA GLY A 722 16.30 6.29 23.27
C GLY A 722 16.98 7.35 22.40
N HIS A 723 18.27 7.60 22.65
CA HIS A 723 19.16 8.63 22.09
C HIS A 723 19.18 9.97 22.84
N GLU A 724 20.39 10.50 22.95
CA GLU A 724 20.91 11.48 23.91
C GLU A 724 20.03 12.71 24.24
N ALA A 725 20.01 13.01 25.55
CA ALA A 725 20.00 14.34 26.18
C ALA A 725 18.66 14.95 26.68
N VAL A 726 18.35 14.65 27.95
CA VAL A 726 17.59 15.54 28.86
C VAL A 726 18.48 16.67 29.42
N ALA A 727 19.75 16.77 28.99
CA ALA A 727 20.66 17.83 29.42
C ALA A 727 20.83 18.96 28.38
N SER A 728 20.18 18.90 27.20
CA SER A 728 20.47 19.86 26.11
C SER A 728 19.30 20.51 25.38
N GLY A 729 18.04 20.26 25.74
CA GLY A 729 16.85 20.80 25.05
C GLY A 729 16.60 20.18 23.65
N ARG A 730 15.42 20.40 23.07
CA ARG A 730 15.01 19.81 21.77
C ARG A 730 15.68 20.53 20.61
N ARG A 731 16.26 19.78 19.66
CA ARG A 731 16.72 20.32 18.38
C ARG A 731 15.55 20.41 17.39
N VAL A 732 15.40 21.54 16.72
CA VAL A 732 14.37 21.77 15.70
C VAL A 732 15.04 22.17 14.39
N GLU A 733 14.74 21.44 13.32
CA GLU A 733 15.22 21.74 11.97
C GLU A 733 14.06 22.24 11.11
N LEU A 734 14.25 23.40 10.48
CA LEU A 734 13.27 23.98 9.55
C LEU A 734 13.94 24.22 8.20
N ASP A 735 13.32 23.76 7.13
CA ASP A 735 13.83 23.97 5.78
C ASP A 735 13.64 25.43 5.35
N ALA A 736 14.76 26.15 5.26
CA ALA A 736 14.78 27.57 4.90
C ALA A 736 15.17 27.80 3.44
N THR A 737 15.33 26.75 2.63
CA THR A 737 15.88 26.85 1.27
C THR A 737 15.11 27.85 0.42
N GLU A 738 13.79 27.68 0.30
CA GLU A 738 12.94 28.57 -0.50
C GLU A 738 12.78 29.95 0.15
N ALA A 739 12.70 30.03 1.48
CA ALA A 739 12.60 31.30 2.19
C ALA A 739 13.86 32.17 1.98
N LEU A 740 15.04 31.56 2.01
CA LEU A 740 16.31 32.23 1.74
C LEU A 740 16.42 32.65 0.28
N ARG A 741 15.95 31.82 -0.67
CA ARG A 741 15.93 32.18 -2.10
C ARG A 741 14.99 33.36 -2.39
N ALA A 742 13.77 33.31 -1.87
CA ALA A 742 12.78 34.36 -2.05
C ALA A 742 13.29 35.72 -1.55
N LEU A 743 14.03 35.71 -0.44
CA LEU A 743 14.60 36.91 0.17
C LEU A 743 16.00 37.28 -0.34
N GLY A 744 16.49 36.61 -1.39
CA GLY A 744 17.73 36.96 -2.09
C GLY A 744 19.04 36.49 -1.43
N GLY A 745 18.98 35.55 -0.47
CA GLY A 745 20.08 34.71 0.07
C GLY A 745 21.31 35.41 0.69
N THR A 746 21.44 36.71 0.52
CA THR A 746 22.67 37.49 0.72
C THR A 746 22.51 38.68 1.66
N ALA A 747 21.28 39.01 2.05
CA ALA A 747 20.99 40.08 3.00
C ALA A 747 20.96 39.55 4.44
N ASP A 748 21.37 40.38 5.40
CA ASP A 748 21.06 40.11 6.81
C ASP A 748 19.54 40.13 6.98
N ALA A 749 19.03 39.19 7.78
CA ALA A 749 17.61 39.03 8.04
C ALA A 749 17.36 38.98 9.55
N GLU A 750 16.09 38.94 9.93
CA GLU A 750 15.64 38.61 11.27
C GLU A 750 14.92 37.26 11.19
N LEU A 751 15.19 36.39 12.15
CA LEU A 751 14.35 35.23 12.41
C LEU A 751 13.24 35.67 13.35
N VAL A 752 12.01 35.67 12.84
CA VAL A 752 10.83 36.18 13.54
C VAL A 752 9.96 35.01 13.98
N PHE A 753 9.68 34.94 15.28
CA PHE A 753 8.82 33.94 15.91
C PHE A 753 7.49 34.60 16.26
N GLU A 754 6.40 34.13 15.65
CA GLU A 754 5.05 34.63 15.87
C GLU A 754 4.19 33.52 16.50
N PRO A 755 3.64 33.73 17.70
CA PRO A 755 2.74 32.75 18.30
C PRO A 755 1.45 32.64 17.50
N THR A 756 0.95 31.42 17.33
CA THR A 756 -0.26 31.11 16.56
C THR A 756 -1.07 30.00 17.24
N THR A 757 -2.39 30.04 17.02
CA THR A 757 -3.27 28.90 17.35
C THR A 757 -3.40 27.92 16.16
N GLY A 758 -2.79 28.23 15.01
CA GLY A 758 -2.77 27.35 13.82
C GLY A 758 -4.05 27.34 13.00
N VAL A 759 -4.94 28.31 13.22
CA VAL A 759 -6.20 28.46 12.49
C VAL A 759 -6.34 29.86 11.89
N THR A 760 -7.17 29.98 10.87
CA THR A 760 -7.30 31.20 10.04
C THR A 760 -7.84 32.42 10.79
N ASP A 761 -8.50 32.25 11.93
CA ASP A 761 -8.97 33.33 12.79
C ASP A 761 -7.98 33.70 13.92
N SER A 762 -6.78 33.11 13.92
CA SER A 762 -5.70 33.43 14.84
C SER A 762 -5.10 34.80 14.57
N THR A 763 -4.71 35.49 15.64
CA THR A 763 -3.83 36.67 15.59
C THR A 763 -2.75 36.52 16.64
N VAL A 764 -1.63 37.21 16.48
CA VAL A 764 -0.55 37.22 17.47
C VAL A 764 -1.07 37.61 18.84
N GLU A 765 -1.97 38.59 18.93
CA GLU A 765 -2.55 39.05 20.20
C GLU A 765 -3.40 37.96 20.86
N LYS A 766 -4.26 37.27 20.08
CA LYS A 766 -5.08 36.16 20.58
C LYS A 766 -4.22 34.99 21.06
N ALA A 767 -3.20 34.63 20.29
CA ALA A 767 -2.28 33.55 20.65
C ALA A 767 -1.43 33.94 21.87
N ALA A 768 -0.86 35.14 21.90
CA ALA A 768 -0.06 35.65 23.02
C ALA A 768 -0.83 35.66 24.34
N ALA A 769 -2.13 35.94 24.32
CA ALA A 769 -3.00 35.92 25.49
C ALA A 769 -3.15 34.53 26.12
N ASN A 770 -2.91 33.46 25.34
CA ASN A 770 -2.97 32.07 25.81
C ASN A 770 -1.66 31.58 26.43
N ILE A 771 -0.55 32.29 26.21
CA ILE A 771 0.77 31.87 26.67
C ILE A 771 0.92 32.22 28.16
N SER A 772 1.11 31.17 28.97
CA SER A 772 1.40 31.34 30.38
C SER A 772 2.71 32.10 30.60
N GLU A 773 2.74 32.96 31.62
CA GLU A 773 3.96 33.66 32.05
C GLU A 773 5.05 32.70 32.53
N ARG A 774 4.65 31.49 32.93
CA ARG A 774 5.55 30.42 33.37
C ARG A 774 6.05 29.56 32.21
N ALA A 775 5.53 29.67 30.98
CA ALA A 775 5.94 28.82 29.87
C ALA A 775 7.45 28.90 29.56
N ASN A 776 8.04 30.09 29.71
CA ASN A 776 9.48 30.34 29.60
C ASN A 776 10.15 29.65 28.38
N VAL A 777 9.55 29.79 27.21
CA VAL A 777 10.07 29.20 25.96
C VAL A 777 11.40 29.85 25.60
N ARG A 778 12.44 29.04 25.46
CA ARG A 778 13.81 29.52 25.17
C ARG A 778 14.57 28.52 24.32
N PHE A 779 15.59 28.96 23.60
CA PHE A 779 16.51 28.09 22.89
C PHE A 779 17.95 28.55 23.11
N ARG A 780 18.91 27.62 22.99
CA ARG A 780 20.33 27.88 23.26
C ARG A 780 21.01 28.62 22.11
N SER A 781 20.75 28.23 20.88
CA SER A 781 21.38 28.84 19.71
C SER A 781 20.61 28.57 18.42
N VAL A 782 20.89 29.38 17.40
CA VAL A 782 20.44 29.14 16.03
C VAL A 782 21.66 29.02 15.12
N THR A 783 21.64 28.01 14.26
CA THR A 783 22.62 27.81 13.19
C THR A 783 21.92 27.68 11.84
N ILE A 784 22.63 28.04 10.77
CA ILE A 784 22.23 27.70 9.41
C ILE A 784 23.12 26.54 8.96
N GLU A 785 22.52 25.43 8.56
CA GLU A 785 23.23 24.27 8.04
C GLU A 785 22.96 24.14 6.54
N VAL A 786 24.01 24.14 5.72
CA VAL A 786 23.90 24.04 4.25
C VAL A 786 24.54 22.74 3.77
N GLU A 787 23.84 21.97 2.94
CA GLU A 787 24.36 20.75 2.32
C GLU A 787 25.59 21.04 1.43
N LYS A 788 26.60 20.17 1.47
CA LYS A 788 27.87 20.33 0.75
C LYS A 788 27.78 20.02 -0.73
#